data_AF-J3LJI9-F1
#
_entry.id   AF-J3LJI9-F1
#
_cell.length_a   1.000
_cell.length_b   1.000
_cell.length_c   1.000
_cell.angle_alpha   90.00
_cell.angle_beta   90.00
_cell.angle_gamma   90.00
#
_symmetry.space_group_name_H-M   'P 1'
#
loop_
_entity.id
_entity.type
_entity.pdbx_description
1 polymer ?
#
loop_
_entity_poly.entity_id
_entity_poly.type
_entity_poly.pdbx_seq_one_letter_code
_entity_poly.pdbx_strand_id
1 'polypeptide(L)'
;MDDIVFIHGNALWSLSGGIPSSFSALSGTLHKLNLSRNALSGEIPPFLGAFPWLRLLDLSYNAFSGEIPASLFDPCLRLRYVSLAHNALTGPVPPGITNCSRLAGFDFSYNRLSGELPDQLCAPPEMNYISVRSNSLSGAIAGKLNACRSIDLLDVGSNHFSGAAPFGLLGLVNITYFNVSSNAFDGEIPNIATCGSRFSYFDASGNRLTGPVPESVASCRSLRVLDLGANALAGDIPPSIGALRSLSMLRLAGNAGIAGSIPAELGGMEMLVTLDLAGLALAGGIPGTLSQCQFLLELNLSGNQLEGAIPDTFNNLTYLKILDLHKNRLVGGIPVTLAQLTNLDLLDLSQNQLTGPIPSELGNLSNLTHFNVSFNGLSGRIPASPVLQGFGRSAFMGNPLLCGPPLNNLCGASRRAKRLAVSVIIVIVAAALILIGVCTVCAMNIKAYMRRSKEEQEGKEEDEVLVSESTPMLASPGTQGSNAIIGKLVLFSKSLPSRYEDWEAGTKALLDKDCLVGGGSVGTVYKATFENGLSIAVKKLETLGRVRSQDEFEQEMGQLGNLSHPNLVAFQGYYWSSSTQLILSEFMVNGSLYDHLHGSHHTFSGNSTGVGLSWQQRFKVALGTARALAYLHHDCRPQVLHLNIKSSNIMLDKEYEAKLSDYGFGKLLPILGSYELSRLHAAIGYIAPELASPSLRYSDKSDVFSFGVVLLEIVTGRKPVDSPGVATAVVLRDYVRVILEDGTVSDCFDRSMRGFVEAELVQVLKLGLVCTSNTPSGRPNMAEVVQYLETVRTYS
;
A
#
# COMPACT_ATOMS: atom_id res chain seq x y z
N MET A 1 0.19 33.80 -23.09
CA MET A 1 -0.49 33.33 -21.88
C MET A 1 -1.23 32.06 -22.27
N ASP A 2 -0.90 30.93 -21.65
CA ASP A 2 -1.69 29.70 -21.82
C ASP A 2 -2.81 29.78 -20.76
N ASP A 3 -4.04 30.09 -21.18
CA ASP A 3 -5.15 30.17 -20.22
C ASP A 3 -5.48 28.78 -19.69
N ILE A 4 -5.39 28.62 -18.38
CA ILE A 4 -5.51 27.36 -17.66
C ILE A 4 -6.53 27.55 -16.54
N VAL A 5 -7.60 26.74 -16.56
CA VAL A 5 -8.65 26.78 -15.55
C VAL A 5 -8.56 25.52 -14.69
N PHE A 6 -8.10 25.70 -13.45
CA PHE A 6 -8.24 24.74 -12.35
C PHE A 6 -9.31 25.29 -11.41
N ILE A 7 -10.47 24.62 -11.27
CA ILE A 7 -11.45 24.93 -10.22
C ILE A 7 -11.84 23.65 -9.49
N HIS A 8 -11.97 23.71 -8.18
CA HIS A 8 -11.91 22.54 -7.31
C HIS A 8 -12.81 22.67 -6.09
N GLY A 9 -13.22 21.52 -5.57
CA GLY A 9 -14.22 21.43 -4.52
C GLY A 9 -13.66 21.00 -3.18
N ASN A 10 -14.21 21.66 -2.17
CA ASN A 10 -13.85 21.57 -0.77
C ASN A 10 -15.11 21.09 0.00
N ALA A 11 -14.98 20.57 1.21
CA ALA A 11 -16.17 20.14 1.97
C ALA A 11 -17.00 21.35 2.46
N LEU A 12 -16.36 22.51 2.63
CA LEU A 12 -17.01 23.80 2.88
C LEU A 12 -17.58 24.44 1.61
N TRP A 13 -16.94 24.23 0.44
CA TRP A 13 -17.33 24.84 -0.83
C TRP A 13 -16.95 23.94 -2.01
N SER A 14 -17.89 23.15 -2.52
CA SER A 14 -17.75 22.40 -3.78
C SER A 14 -18.60 23.05 -4.88
N LEU A 15 -18.06 23.16 -6.10
CA LEU A 15 -18.92 23.48 -7.24
C LEU A 15 -19.92 22.34 -7.42
N SER A 16 -21.18 22.69 -7.67
CA SER A 16 -22.28 21.73 -7.81
C SER A 16 -23.24 22.14 -8.91
N GLY A 17 -23.98 21.17 -9.45
CA GLY A 17 -24.75 21.32 -10.68
C GLY A 17 -23.88 21.17 -11.94
N GLY A 18 -24.47 21.43 -13.11
CA GLY A 18 -23.80 21.26 -14.41
C GLY A 18 -22.84 22.40 -14.76
N ILE A 19 -21.88 22.11 -15.64
CA ILE A 19 -21.00 23.12 -16.24
C ILE A 19 -21.86 24.02 -17.14
N PRO A 20 -21.99 25.33 -16.86
CA PRO A 20 -22.96 26.19 -17.55
C PRO A 20 -22.50 26.54 -18.97
N SER A 21 -23.46 26.73 -19.88
CA SER A 21 -23.21 27.04 -21.30
C SER A 21 -22.39 28.33 -21.54
N SER A 22 -22.35 29.24 -20.57
CA SER A 22 -21.50 30.43 -20.59
C SER A 22 -19.99 30.12 -20.61
N PHE A 23 -19.56 28.95 -20.16
CA PHE A 23 -18.15 28.52 -20.28
C PHE A 23 -17.69 28.40 -21.74
N SER A 24 -18.60 28.29 -22.71
CA SER A 24 -18.27 28.30 -24.14
C SER A 24 -17.49 29.56 -24.58
N ALA A 25 -17.63 30.68 -23.87
CA ALA A 25 -16.87 31.91 -24.09
C ALA A 25 -15.34 31.73 -23.91
N LEU A 26 -14.90 30.71 -23.15
CA LEU A 26 -13.49 30.40 -22.92
C LEU A 26 -12.82 29.62 -24.08
N SER A 27 -13.61 29.16 -25.07
CA SER A 27 -13.12 28.34 -26.20
C SER A 27 -11.91 28.95 -26.92
N GLY A 28 -11.90 30.28 -27.08
CA GLY A 28 -10.86 30.99 -27.83
C GLY A 28 -9.44 30.90 -27.24
N THR A 29 -9.30 30.61 -25.93
CA THR A 29 -8.00 30.65 -25.24
C THR A 29 -7.67 29.41 -24.40
N LEU A 30 -8.67 28.62 -23.99
CA LEU A 30 -8.49 27.61 -22.94
C LEU A 30 -7.59 26.43 -23.37
N HIS A 31 -6.47 26.28 -22.68
CA HIS A 31 -5.43 25.27 -22.96
C HIS A 31 -5.52 24.03 -22.07
N LYS A 32 -5.99 24.19 -20.84
CA LYS A 32 -6.24 23.09 -19.91
C LYS A 32 -7.49 23.41 -19.09
N LEU A 33 -8.42 22.47 -19.03
CA LEU A 33 -9.58 22.54 -18.14
C LEU A 33 -9.45 21.42 -17.12
N ASN A 34 -9.49 21.76 -15.85
CA ASN A 34 -9.58 20.81 -14.77
C ASN A 34 -10.63 21.27 -13.77
N LEU A 35 -11.67 20.46 -13.62
CA LEU A 35 -12.78 20.61 -12.70
C LEU A 35 -12.93 19.39 -11.78
N SER A 36 -11.89 18.58 -11.63
CA SER A 36 -11.97 17.34 -10.84
C SER A 36 -12.18 17.59 -9.36
N ARG A 37 -12.59 16.57 -8.59
CA ARG A 37 -12.79 16.68 -7.13
C ARG A 37 -13.75 17.84 -6.77
N ASN A 38 -14.91 17.88 -7.41
CA ASN A 38 -16.03 18.78 -7.09
C ASN A 38 -17.30 17.94 -6.81
N ALA A 39 -18.46 18.61 -6.68
CA ALA A 39 -19.78 17.99 -6.65
C ALA A 39 -20.58 18.32 -7.94
N LEU A 40 -19.87 18.57 -9.06
CA LEU A 40 -20.50 18.90 -10.34
C LEU A 40 -21.28 17.68 -10.86
N SER A 41 -22.44 17.92 -11.47
CA SER A 41 -23.44 16.89 -11.75
C SER A 41 -24.27 17.17 -13.00
N GLY A 42 -24.98 16.14 -13.48
CA GLY A 42 -25.64 16.17 -14.78
C GLY A 42 -24.68 15.80 -15.92
N GLU A 43 -25.04 16.14 -17.14
CA GLU A 43 -24.29 15.74 -18.34
C GLU A 43 -23.03 16.60 -18.56
N ILE A 44 -22.00 16.01 -19.16
CA ILE A 44 -20.82 16.76 -19.63
C ILE A 44 -21.26 17.58 -20.86
N PRO A 45 -21.05 18.90 -20.92
CA PRO A 45 -21.53 19.67 -22.06
C PRO A 45 -20.77 19.37 -23.37
N PRO A 46 -21.49 19.10 -24.48
CA PRO A 46 -20.88 18.85 -25.80
C PRO A 46 -19.92 19.93 -26.29
N PHE A 47 -20.09 21.19 -25.87
CA PHE A 47 -19.27 22.32 -26.34
C PHE A 47 -17.81 22.27 -25.89
N LEU A 48 -17.46 21.49 -24.87
CA LEU A 48 -16.07 21.39 -24.38
C LEU A 48 -15.11 20.81 -25.42
N GLY A 49 -15.60 19.96 -26.32
CA GLY A 49 -14.82 19.43 -27.45
C GLY A 49 -14.54 20.44 -28.56
N ALA A 50 -15.34 21.50 -28.65
CA ALA A 50 -15.19 22.59 -29.62
C ALA A 50 -14.12 23.62 -29.21
N PHE A 51 -13.27 23.32 -28.23
CA PHE A 51 -12.22 24.21 -27.72
C PHE A 51 -10.89 23.95 -28.46
N PRO A 52 -10.50 24.76 -29.48
CA PRO A 52 -9.40 24.44 -30.39
C PRO A 52 -8.01 24.39 -29.74
N TRP A 53 -7.85 24.90 -28.52
CA TRP A 53 -6.57 24.95 -27.80
C TRP A 53 -6.43 23.90 -26.69
N LEU A 54 -7.51 23.19 -26.35
CA LEU A 54 -7.57 22.29 -25.20
C LEU A 54 -6.62 21.09 -25.36
N ARG A 55 -5.70 20.92 -24.41
CA ARG A 55 -4.69 19.84 -24.37
C ARG A 55 -4.90 18.86 -23.22
N LEU A 56 -5.55 19.30 -22.15
CA LEU A 56 -5.91 18.48 -20.99
C LEU A 56 -7.34 18.82 -20.58
N LEU A 57 -8.15 17.78 -20.43
CA LEU A 57 -9.48 17.84 -19.82
C LEU A 57 -9.52 16.87 -18.63
N ASP A 58 -9.77 17.36 -17.42
CA ASP A 58 -9.95 16.52 -16.23
C ASP A 58 -11.24 16.91 -15.50
N LEU A 59 -12.22 16.01 -15.51
CA LEU A 59 -13.51 16.14 -14.85
C LEU A 59 -13.70 15.07 -13.76
N SER A 60 -12.63 14.37 -13.37
CA SER A 60 -12.69 13.21 -12.48
C SER A 60 -13.18 13.52 -11.06
N TYR A 61 -13.57 12.50 -10.28
CA TYR A 61 -14.07 12.66 -8.90
C TYR A 61 -15.19 13.71 -8.80
N ASN A 62 -16.29 13.44 -9.50
CA ASN A 62 -17.49 14.29 -9.56
C ASN A 62 -18.75 13.41 -9.56
N ALA A 63 -19.91 14.01 -9.80
CA ALA A 63 -21.19 13.34 -9.97
C ALA A 63 -21.77 13.52 -11.39
N PHE A 64 -20.92 13.67 -12.41
CA PHE A 64 -21.37 13.71 -13.81
C PHE A 64 -22.01 12.38 -14.21
N SER A 65 -23.06 12.45 -15.03
CA SER A 65 -23.95 11.35 -15.39
C SER A 65 -24.34 11.43 -16.87
N GLY A 66 -24.94 10.36 -17.41
CA GLY A 66 -25.25 10.28 -18.83
C GLY A 66 -24.04 9.86 -19.65
N GLU A 67 -24.14 9.96 -20.99
CA GLU A 67 -23.08 9.49 -21.88
C GLU A 67 -21.90 10.47 -21.99
N ILE A 68 -20.72 9.95 -22.37
CA ILE A 68 -19.58 10.78 -22.75
C ILE A 68 -19.89 11.38 -24.14
N PRO A 69 -20.01 12.72 -24.31
CA PRO A 69 -20.39 13.29 -25.59
C PRO A 69 -19.36 12.99 -26.67
N ALA A 70 -19.79 12.44 -27.80
CA ALA A 70 -18.89 12.13 -28.92
C ALA A 70 -18.14 13.38 -29.45
N SER A 71 -18.75 14.58 -29.32
CA SER A 71 -18.13 15.85 -29.69
C SER A 71 -16.88 16.20 -28.88
N LEU A 72 -16.65 15.60 -27.70
CA LEU A 72 -15.38 15.76 -26.96
C LEU A 72 -14.17 15.30 -27.79
N PHE A 73 -14.41 14.39 -28.76
CA PHE A 73 -13.39 13.77 -29.60
C PHE A 73 -13.57 14.09 -31.10
N ASP A 74 -14.32 15.15 -31.43
CA ASP A 74 -14.47 15.65 -32.80
C ASP A 74 -14.59 17.19 -32.78
N PRO A 75 -13.63 17.97 -33.34
CA PRO A 75 -12.49 17.56 -34.18
C PRO A 75 -11.18 17.22 -33.43
N CYS A 76 -11.19 17.18 -32.09
CA CYS A 76 -10.08 16.71 -31.23
C CYS A 76 -8.66 17.28 -31.52
N LEU A 77 -8.56 18.53 -31.98
CA LEU A 77 -7.36 19.09 -32.64
C LEU A 77 -6.05 19.06 -31.82
N ARG A 78 -6.13 19.14 -30.49
CA ARG A 78 -4.97 19.31 -29.61
C ARG A 78 -5.00 18.52 -28.30
N LEU A 79 -6.04 17.72 -28.09
CA LEU A 79 -6.28 17.02 -26.83
C LEU A 79 -5.23 15.91 -26.64
N ARG A 80 -4.46 15.97 -25.55
CA ARG A 80 -3.39 15.01 -25.23
C ARG A 80 -3.73 14.10 -24.06
N TYR A 81 -4.56 14.57 -23.12
CA TYR A 81 -5.01 13.77 -21.98
C TYR A 81 -6.46 14.08 -21.61
N VAL A 82 -7.24 13.05 -21.30
CA VAL A 82 -8.62 13.19 -20.81
C VAL A 82 -8.83 12.30 -19.58
N SER A 83 -9.26 12.88 -18.47
CA SER A 83 -9.69 12.15 -17.28
C SER A 83 -11.15 12.44 -16.98
N LEU A 84 -11.97 11.40 -16.93
CA LEU A 84 -13.38 11.43 -16.51
C LEU A 84 -13.62 10.47 -15.32
N ALA A 85 -12.55 9.95 -14.72
CA ALA A 85 -12.59 8.88 -13.73
C ALA A 85 -13.42 9.22 -12.48
N HIS A 86 -13.95 8.23 -11.76
CA HIS A 86 -14.77 8.44 -10.55
C HIS A 86 -15.96 9.40 -10.79
N ASN A 87 -16.89 8.98 -11.65
CA ASN A 87 -18.14 9.66 -11.95
C ASN A 87 -19.29 8.63 -12.06
N ALA A 88 -20.47 9.04 -12.53
CA ALA A 88 -21.63 8.18 -12.79
C ALA A 88 -21.95 8.08 -14.30
N LEU A 89 -20.95 8.24 -15.17
CA LEU A 89 -21.11 8.24 -16.63
C LEU A 89 -21.49 6.84 -17.14
N THR A 90 -22.32 6.80 -18.18
CA THR A 90 -22.91 5.59 -18.77
C THR A 90 -22.63 5.51 -20.28
N GLY A 91 -23.03 4.41 -20.92
CA GLY A 91 -22.93 4.25 -22.36
C GLY A 91 -21.50 3.95 -22.86
N PRO A 92 -21.28 3.98 -24.18
CA PRO A 92 -20.03 3.54 -24.80
C PRO A 92 -18.89 4.55 -24.66
N VAL A 93 -17.65 4.05 -24.69
CA VAL A 93 -16.46 4.89 -24.93
C VAL A 93 -16.54 5.44 -26.37
N PRO A 94 -16.58 6.77 -26.60
CA PRO A 94 -16.87 7.29 -27.93
C PRO A 94 -15.80 6.92 -28.98
N PRO A 95 -16.19 6.40 -30.17
CA PRO A 95 -15.23 5.92 -31.16
C PRO A 95 -14.34 7.04 -31.74
N GLY A 96 -14.79 8.30 -31.68
CA GLY A 96 -14.01 9.47 -32.09
C GLY A 96 -12.68 9.64 -31.36
N ILE A 97 -12.50 9.00 -30.19
CA ILE A 97 -11.22 9.00 -29.44
C ILE A 97 -10.03 8.51 -30.30
N THR A 98 -10.31 7.66 -31.28
CA THR A 98 -9.33 7.12 -32.25
C THR A 98 -8.84 8.16 -33.26
N ASN A 99 -9.66 9.17 -33.58
CA ASN A 99 -9.33 10.26 -34.51
C ASN A 99 -8.43 11.33 -33.86
N CYS A 100 -8.27 11.31 -32.54
CA CYS A 100 -7.49 12.27 -31.77
C CYS A 100 -5.98 12.10 -32.00
N SER A 101 -5.46 12.60 -33.13
CA SER A 101 -4.05 12.49 -33.58
C SER A 101 -2.95 12.90 -32.60
N ARG A 102 -3.30 13.53 -31.46
CA ARG A 102 -2.39 13.98 -30.40
C ARG A 102 -2.67 13.37 -29.03
N LEU A 103 -3.64 12.46 -28.92
CA LEU A 103 -4.00 11.84 -27.65
C LEU A 103 -2.90 10.88 -27.19
N ALA A 104 -2.31 11.19 -26.04
CA ALA A 104 -1.31 10.35 -25.39
C ALA A 104 -1.94 9.40 -24.36
N GLY A 105 -3.10 9.75 -23.79
CA GLY A 105 -3.82 8.81 -22.95
C GLY A 105 -5.14 9.32 -22.39
N PHE A 106 -5.86 8.41 -21.72
CA PHE A 106 -7.12 8.72 -21.07
C PHE A 106 -7.39 7.84 -19.83
N ASP A 107 -8.16 8.39 -18.89
CA ASP A 107 -8.64 7.69 -17.69
C ASP A 107 -10.16 7.86 -17.53
N PHE A 108 -10.91 6.80 -17.83
CA PHE A 108 -12.37 6.75 -17.64
C PHE A 108 -12.77 5.76 -16.54
N SER A 109 -11.84 5.42 -15.62
CA SER A 109 -12.07 4.43 -14.57
C SER A 109 -13.17 4.82 -13.57
N TYR A 110 -13.69 3.85 -12.81
CA TYR A 110 -14.71 4.04 -11.78
C TYR A 110 -15.93 4.83 -12.27
N ASN A 111 -16.59 4.28 -13.30
CA ASN A 111 -17.81 4.81 -13.92
C ASN A 111 -18.81 3.65 -14.15
N ARG A 112 -19.81 3.85 -15.01
CA ARG A 112 -20.81 2.85 -15.42
C ARG A 112 -20.85 2.68 -16.95
N LEU A 113 -19.70 2.87 -17.61
CA LEU A 113 -19.57 2.76 -19.06
C LEU A 113 -19.78 1.30 -19.49
N SER A 114 -20.35 1.11 -20.67
CA SER A 114 -20.82 -0.19 -21.17
C SER A 114 -20.61 -0.35 -22.68
N GLY A 115 -20.86 -1.55 -23.21
CA GLY A 115 -20.49 -1.88 -24.59
C GLY A 115 -18.98 -2.11 -24.74
N GLU A 116 -18.48 -2.05 -25.97
CA GLU A 116 -17.07 -2.38 -26.25
C GLU A 116 -16.14 -1.16 -26.30
N LEU A 117 -14.83 -1.39 -26.10
CA LEU A 117 -13.81 -0.42 -26.48
C LEU A 117 -13.76 -0.24 -28.02
N PRO A 118 -13.46 0.98 -28.53
CA PRO A 118 -13.26 1.22 -29.96
C PRO A 118 -12.15 0.36 -30.58
N ASP A 119 -12.31 0.02 -31.86
CA ASP A 119 -11.22 -0.54 -32.67
C ASP A 119 -10.13 0.51 -32.91
N GLN A 120 -8.90 0.07 -33.16
CA GLN A 120 -7.75 0.95 -33.45
C GLN A 120 -7.48 2.01 -32.35
N LEU A 121 -7.64 1.64 -31.08
CA LEU A 121 -7.40 2.53 -29.92
C LEU A 121 -6.01 3.19 -29.90
N CYS A 122 -5.03 2.61 -30.58
CA CYS A 122 -3.68 3.15 -30.76
C CYS A 122 -3.39 3.66 -32.18
N ALA A 123 -4.42 4.11 -32.92
CA ALA A 123 -4.25 4.99 -34.06
C ALA A 123 -3.63 6.36 -33.68
N PRO A 124 -3.93 6.96 -32.50
CA PRO A 124 -3.13 8.06 -31.95
C PRO A 124 -1.68 7.59 -31.66
N PRO A 125 -0.65 8.18 -32.31
CA PRO A 125 0.72 7.67 -32.23
C PRO A 125 1.42 7.95 -30.89
N GLU A 126 0.88 8.86 -30.08
CA GLU A 126 1.39 9.17 -28.74
C GLU A 126 0.81 8.25 -27.65
N MET A 127 -0.15 7.38 -27.97
CA MET A 127 -0.92 6.59 -27.00
C MET A 127 -0.01 5.71 -26.11
N ASN A 128 0.05 6.05 -24.82
CA ASN A 128 0.88 5.40 -23.81
C ASN A 128 0.17 5.10 -22.48
N TYR A 129 -0.99 5.70 -22.21
CA TYR A 129 -1.75 5.52 -20.96
C TYR A 129 -3.22 5.23 -21.28
N ILE A 130 -3.72 4.06 -20.90
CA ILE A 130 -5.12 3.66 -21.07
C ILE A 130 -5.65 3.14 -19.74
N SER A 131 -6.61 3.84 -19.14
CA SER A 131 -7.32 3.40 -17.94
C SER A 131 -8.85 3.44 -18.16
N VAL A 132 -9.50 2.30 -17.95
CA VAL A 132 -10.98 2.15 -17.97
C VAL A 132 -11.49 1.25 -16.84
N ARG A 133 -10.67 1.04 -15.81
CA ARG A 133 -10.92 0.14 -14.68
C ARG A 133 -12.27 0.39 -13.98
N SER A 134 -12.91 -0.64 -13.45
CA SER A 134 -14.16 -0.50 -12.67
C SER A 134 -15.27 0.15 -13.49
N ASN A 135 -15.70 -0.54 -14.54
CA ASN A 135 -16.80 -0.20 -15.44
C ASN A 135 -17.58 -1.47 -15.80
N SER A 136 -18.51 -1.40 -16.75
CA SER A 136 -19.26 -2.54 -17.31
C SER A 136 -18.93 -2.75 -18.80
N LEU A 137 -17.72 -2.40 -19.23
CA LEU A 137 -17.25 -2.57 -20.61
C LEU A 137 -16.98 -4.05 -20.93
N SER A 138 -17.20 -4.43 -22.18
CA SER A 138 -17.19 -5.83 -22.62
C SER A 138 -16.55 -6.02 -24.01
N GLY A 139 -16.62 -7.25 -24.54
CA GLY A 139 -16.04 -7.62 -25.82
C GLY A 139 -14.54 -7.95 -25.74
N ALA A 140 -13.95 -8.26 -26.89
CA ALA A 140 -12.54 -8.66 -26.99
C ALA A 140 -11.61 -7.48 -27.32
N ILE A 141 -10.50 -7.34 -26.58
CA ILE A 141 -9.62 -6.16 -26.67
C ILE A 141 -8.23 -6.44 -27.26
N ALA A 142 -7.74 -7.70 -27.27
CA ALA A 142 -6.40 -8.03 -27.76
C ALA A 142 -6.17 -7.60 -29.22
N GLY A 143 -7.18 -7.79 -30.09
CA GLY A 143 -7.12 -7.32 -31.48
C GLY A 143 -7.15 -5.79 -31.62
N LYS A 144 -7.78 -5.09 -30.68
CA LYS A 144 -7.97 -3.62 -30.71
C LYS A 144 -6.72 -2.86 -30.22
N LEU A 145 -5.89 -3.52 -29.42
CA LEU A 145 -4.64 -3.01 -28.85
C LEU A 145 -3.37 -3.52 -29.55
N ASN A 146 -3.48 -4.35 -30.59
CA ASN A 146 -2.32 -4.96 -31.28
C ASN A 146 -1.38 -3.94 -31.96
N ALA A 147 -1.88 -2.74 -32.28
CA ALA A 147 -1.15 -1.67 -32.93
C ALA A 147 -0.33 -0.80 -31.95
N CYS A 148 -0.56 -0.94 -30.64
CA CYS A 148 0.06 -0.12 -29.62
C CYS A 148 1.56 -0.43 -29.47
N ARG A 149 2.42 0.60 -29.48
CA ARG A 149 3.89 0.44 -29.43
C ARG A 149 4.57 1.15 -28.25
N SER A 150 3.84 2.04 -27.58
CA SER A 150 4.40 3.01 -26.63
C SER A 150 3.81 2.91 -25.22
N ILE A 151 2.94 1.91 -24.97
CA ILE A 151 2.22 1.74 -23.69
C ILE A 151 3.19 1.67 -22.52
N ASP A 152 2.95 2.55 -21.56
CA ASP A 152 3.56 2.64 -20.24
C ASP A 152 2.60 2.02 -19.22
N LEU A 153 1.32 2.44 -19.25
CA LEU A 153 0.25 1.94 -18.38
C LEU A 153 -0.96 1.45 -19.18
N LEU A 154 -1.40 0.23 -18.85
CA LEU A 154 -2.73 -0.29 -19.18
C LEU A 154 -3.44 -0.73 -17.89
N ASP A 155 -4.61 -0.16 -17.60
CA ASP A 155 -5.54 -0.67 -16.59
C ASP A 155 -6.96 -0.84 -17.17
N VAL A 156 -7.33 -2.09 -17.44
CA VAL A 156 -8.68 -2.49 -17.88
C VAL A 156 -9.41 -3.31 -16.82
N GLY A 157 -8.90 -3.33 -15.57
CA GLY A 157 -9.37 -4.21 -14.51
C GLY A 157 -10.83 -3.99 -14.12
N SER A 158 -11.45 -4.96 -13.45
CA SER A 158 -12.84 -4.86 -12.94
C SER A 158 -13.86 -4.46 -14.02
N ASN A 159 -14.00 -5.30 -15.05
CA ASN A 159 -14.87 -5.09 -16.21
C ASN A 159 -15.50 -6.42 -16.67
N HIS A 160 -16.04 -6.48 -17.90
CA HIS A 160 -16.66 -7.66 -18.51
C HIS A 160 -15.99 -8.05 -19.85
N PHE A 161 -14.72 -7.67 -20.06
CA PHE A 161 -13.96 -7.97 -21.28
C PHE A 161 -13.66 -9.48 -21.40
N SER A 162 -13.66 -10.00 -22.63
CA SER A 162 -13.63 -11.44 -22.90
C SER A 162 -12.68 -11.87 -24.02
N GLY A 163 -12.51 -13.18 -24.18
CA GLY A 163 -11.55 -13.76 -25.11
C GLY A 163 -10.10 -13.61 -24.62
N ALA A 164 -9.14 -13.58 -25.54
CA ALA A 164 -7.74 -13.39 -25.20
C ALA A 164 -7.46 -12.01 -24.59
N ALA A 165 -6.70 -11.98 -23.49
CA ALA A 165 -6.14 -10.75 -22.91
C ALA A 165 -5.03 -10.15 -23.81
N PRO A 166 -4.76 -8.84 -23.74
CA PRO A 166 -3.79 -8.14 -24.60
C PRO A 166 -2.31 -8.39 -24.22
N PHE A 167 -1.94 -9.62 -23.89
CA PHE A 167 -0.60 -9.99 -23.41
C PHE A 167 0.57 -9.68 -24.37
N GLY A 168 0.29 -9.44 -25.66
CA GLY A 168 1.31 -8.96 -26.60
C GLY A 168 1.97 -7.63 -26.18
N LEU A 169 1.30 -6.83 -25.33
CA LEU A 169 1.83 -5.60 -24.77
C LEU A 169 2.92 -5.83 -23.70
N LEU A 170 2.99 -7.02 -23.09
CA LEU A 170 4.04 -7.37 -22.11
C LEU A 170 5.44 -7.35 -22.73
N GLY A 171 5.55 -7.51 -24.06
CA GLY A 171 6.79 -7.40 -24.82
C GLY A 171 7.30 -5.98 -25.07
N LEU A 172 6.54 -4.94 -24.68
CA LEU A 172 6.91 -3.54 -24.92
C LEU A 172 7.94 -3.05 -23.90
N VAL A 173 9.02 -2.42 -24.39
CA VAL A 173 10.12 -1.94 -23.55
C VAL A 173 9.70 -0.85 -22.55
N ASN A 174 8.65 -0.08 -22.89
CA ASN A 174 8.16 1.03 -22.07
C ASN A 174 7.28 0.62 -20.89
N ILE A 175 6.68 -0.58 -20.91
CA ILE A 175 5.58 -0.90 -20.01
C ILE A 175 6.03 -0.96 -18.54
N THR A 176 5.29 -0.28 -17.67
CA THR A 176 5.52 -0.26 -16.22
C THR A 176 4.40 -0.99 -15.46
N TYR A 177 3.18 -0.86 -15.95
CA TYR A 177 1.95 -1.31 -15.30
C TYR A 177 1.01 -1.99 -16.31
N PHE A 178 0.70 -3.26 -16.08
CA PHE A 178 -0.27 -4.03 -16.86
C PHE A 178 -1.30 -4.66 -15.91
N ASN A 179 -2.53 -4.16 -15.95
CA ASN A 179 -3.66 -4.70 -15.19
C ASN A 179 -4.81 -5.08 -16.14
N VAL A 180 -5.19 -6.36 -16.09
CA VAL A 180 -6.31 -6.96 -16.83
C VAL A 180 -7.25 -7.75 -15.90
N SER A 181 -7.19 -7.50 -14.58
CA SER A 181 -7.81 -8.36 -13.58
C SER A 181 -9.33 -8.20 -13.45
N SER A 182 -9.98 -9.12 -12.73
CA SER A 182 -11.44 -9.09 -12.46
C SER A 182 -12.26 -8.89 -13.74
N ASN A 183 -12.08 -9.79 -14.69
CA ASN A 183 -12.63 -9.74 -16.04
C ASN A 183 -13.08 -11.15 -16.50
N ALA A 184 -13.42 -11.27 -17.78
CA ALA A 184 -13.85 -12.52 -18.42
C ALA A 184 -12.83 -13.00 -19.48
N PHE A 185 -11.54 -12.70 -19.34
CA PHE A 185 -10.49 -13.18 -20.27
C PHE A 185 -10.22 -14.68 -20.12
N ASP A 186 -9.84 -15.33 -21.22
CA ASP A 186 -9.50 -16.74 -21.32
C ASP A 186 -8.30 -16.99 -22.27
N GLY A 187 -7.89 -18.26 -22.38
CA GLY A 187 -6.65 -18.67 -23.02
C GLY A 187 -5.46 -18.68 -22.06
N GLU A 188 -4.27 -18.94 -22.61
CA GLU A 188 -3.04 -19.09 -21.82
C GLU A 188 -2.24 -17.78 -21.70
N ILE A 189 -1.45 -17.64 -20.63
CA ILE A 189 -0.48 -16.54 -20.50
C ILE A 189 0.74 -16.89 -21.37
N PRO A 190 1.04 -16.14 -22.44
CA PRO A 190 2.11 -16.49 -23.38
C PRO A 190 3.49 -16.23 -22.79
N ASN A 191 4.51 -16.84 -23.41
CA ASN A 191 5.90 -16.60 -23.01
C ASN A 191 6.32 -15.15 -23.26
N ILE A 192 6.81 -14.49 -22.19
CA ILE A 192 7.24 -13.09 -22.21
C ILE A 192 8.68 -13.03 -22.73
N ALA A 193 8.84 -12.99 -24.06
CA ALA A 193 10.14 -13.07 -24.73
C ALA A 193 11.08 -11.87 -24.45
N THR A 194 10.53 -10.73 -24.03
CA THR A 194 11.27 -9.52 -23.63
C THR A 194 10.48 -8.83 -22.52
N CYS A 195 11.10 -8.53 -21.38
CA CYS A 195 10.50 -7.72 -20.33
C CYS A 195 11.07 -6.29 -20.37
N GLY A 196 10.22 -5.27 -20.33
CA GLY A 196 10.67 -3.89 -20.13
C GLY A 196 11.44 -3.73 -18.83
N SER A 197 12.55 -2.99 -18.82
CA SER A 197 13.39 -2.81 -17.61
C SER A 197 12.71 -2.02 -16.49
N ARG A 198 11.53 -1.44 -16.76
CA ARG A 198 10.67 -0.75 -15.80
C ARG A 198 9.38 -1.53 -15.48
N PHE A 199 9.15 -2.69 -16.09
CA PHE A 199 7.93 -3.47 -15.87
C PHE A 199 7.89 -3.96 -14.42
N SER A 200 6.90 -3.48 -13.67
CA SER A 200 6.90 -3.51 -12.19
C SER A 200 5.62 -4.07 -11.58
N TYR A 201 4.50 -3.98 -12.29
CA TYR A 201 3.20 -4.41 -11.83
C TYR A 201 2.51 -5.24 -12.93
N PHE A 202 2.25 -6.51 -12.62
CA PHE A 202 1.49 -7.43 -13.46
C PHE A 202 0.33 -8.00 -12.63
N ASP A 203 -0.89 -7.61 -12.97
CA ASP A 203 -2.13 -8.15 -12.39
C ASP A 203 -3.02 -8.70 -13.51
N ALA A 204 -3.26 -10.01 -13.48
CA ALA A 204 -4.19 -10.72 -14.35
C ALA A 204 -5.19 -11.57 -13.56
N SER A 205 -5.32 -11.30 -12.26
CA SER A 205 -6.13 -12.06 -11.33
C SER A 205 -7.63 -12.03 -11.68
N GLY A 206 -8.45 -12.97 -11.17
CA GLY A 206 -9.90 -12.92 -11.34
C GLY A 206 -10.38 -13.02 -12.79
N ASN A 207 -9.91 -14.03 -13.53
CA ASN A 207 -10.24 -14.28 -14.94
C ASN A 207 -10.49 -15.79 -15.17
N ARG A 208 -10.54 -16.24 -16.43
CA ARG A 208 -10.60 -17.67 -16.83
C ARG A 208 -9.33 -18.12 -17.55
N LEU A 209 -8.17 -17.55 -17.21
CA LEU A 209 -6.89 -17.90 -17.85
C LEU A 209 -6.50 -19.34 -17.49
N THR A 210 -5.94 -20.06 -18.46
CA THR A 210 -5.58 -21.48 -18.39
C THR A 210 -4.09 -21.71 -18.64
N GLY A 211 -3.64 -22.97 -18.53
CA GLY A 211 -2.24 -23.33 -18.79
C GLY A 211 -1.31 -22.98 -17.62
N PRO A 212 0.01 -23.14 -17.81
CA PRO A 212 1.00 -22.92 -16.75
C PRO A 212 1.26 -21.44 -16.47
N VAL A 213 1.77 -21.15 -15.27
CA VAL A 213 2.48 -19.89 -15.03
C VAL A 213 3.75 -19.92 -15.90
N PRO A 214 3.97 -18.97 -16.83
CA PRO A 214 5.04 -19.11 -17.82
C PRO A 214 6.41 -18.85 -17.18
N GLU A 215 7.34 -19.79 -17.31
CA GLU A 215 8.70 -19.69 -16.71
C GLU A 215 9.43 -18.39 -17.11
N SER A 216 9.14 -17.88 -18.31
CA SER A 216 9.71 -16.64 -18.85
C SER A 216 9.40 -15.40 -18.02
N VAL A 217 8.38 -15.42 -17.14
CA VAL A 217 8.10 -14.32 -16.18
C VAL A 217 9.29 -14.05 -15.26
N ALA A 218 10.13 -15.05 -14.98
CA ALA A 218 11.38 -14.91 -14.23
C ALA A 218 12.41 -13.99 -14.89
N SER A 219 12.25 -13.69 -16.19
CA SER A 219 13.07 -12.72 -16.92
C SER A 219 12.74 -11.27 -16.51
N CYS A 220 11.54 -11.02 -15.99
CA CYS A 220 11.04 -9.69 -15.66
C CYS A 220 11.54 -9.22 -14.28
N ARG A 221 12.86 -9.14 -14.11
CA ARG A 221 13.55 -8.89 -12.82
C ARG A 221 13.21 -7.57 -12.13
N SER A 222 12.49 -6.66 -12.78
CA SER A 222 11.98 -5.41 -12.21
C SER A 222 10.56 -5.53 -11.61
N LEU A 223 9.89 -6.68 -11.77
CA LEU A 223 8.58 -6.93 -11.18
C LEU A 223 8.62 -6.81 -9.66
N ARG A 224 7.55 -6.23 -9.12
CA ARG A 224 7.31 -6.02 -7.69
C ARG A 224 5.98 -6.65 -7.26
N VAL A 225 4.96 -6.53 -8.11
CA VAL A 225 3.68 -7.23 -7.96
C VAL A 225 3.51 -8.20 -9.13
N LEU A 226 3.25 -9.46 -8.81
CA LEU A 226 2.77 -10.49 -9.72
C LEU A 226 1.53 -11.14 -9.08
N ASP A 227 0.34 -10.76 -9.57
CA ASP A 227 -0.94 -11.31 -9.11
C ASP A 227 -1.65 -12.02 -10.26
N LEU A 228 -1.72 -13.34 -10.17
CA LEU A 228 -2.38 -14.23 -11.13
C LEU A 228 -3.53 -15.03 -10.49
N GLY A 229 -3.94 -14.65 -9.27
CA GLY A 229 -4.93 -15.38 -8.48
C GLY A 229 -6.31 -15.50 -9.13
N ALA A 230 -7.17 -16.35 -8.59
CA ALA A 230 -8.55 -16.57 -9.04
C ALA A 230 -8.68 -16.77 -10.58
N ASN A 231 -7.92 -17.71 -11.11
CA ASN A 231 -7.93 -18.13 -12.52
C ASN A 231 -8.08 -19.67 -12.61
N ALA A 232 -7.93 -20.23 -13.82
CA ALA A 232 -7.93 -21.67 -14.09
C ALA A 232 -6.54 -22.19 -14.52
N LEU A 233 -5.46 -21.56 -14.02
CA LEU A 233 -4.08 -21.97 -14.30
C LEU A 233 -3.79 -23.36 -13.70
N ALA A 234 -2.88 -24.09 -14.33
CA ALA A 234 -2.59 -25.49 -14.01
C ALA A 234 -1.13 -25.90 -14.25
N GLY A 235 -0.70 -26.97 -13.58
CA GLY A 235 0.70 -27.41 -13.56
C GLY A 235 1.46 -26.87 -12.35
N ASP A 236 2.79 -26.98 -12.35
CA ASP A 236 3.59 -26.64 -11.17
C ASP A 236 3.94 -25.15 -11.11
N ILE A 237 4.30 -24.63 -9.92
CA ILE A 237 4.88 -23.29 -9.78
C ILE A 237 6.33 -23.34 -10.31
N PRO A 238 6.72 -22.54 -11.33
CA PRO A 238 8.09 -22.57 -11.85
C PRO A 238 9.13 -22.19 -10.79
N PRO A 239 10.15 -23.02 -10.50
CA PRO A 239 11.24 -22.68 -9.59
C PRO A 239 12.00 -21.41 -10.00
N SER A 240 12.02 -21.09 -11.30
CA SER A 240 12.63 -19.89 -11.85
C SER A 240 12.06 -18.58 -11.29
N ILE A 241 10.81 -18.56 -10.80
CA ILE A 241 10.20 -17.39 -10.16
C ILE A 241 11.01 -16.92 -8.95
N GLY A 242 11.70 -17.82 -8.25
CA GLY A 242 12.61 -17.49 -7.15
C GLY A 242 13.77 -16.55 -7.53
N ALA A 243 14.05 -16.37 -8.82
CA ALA A 243 15.04 -15.40 -9.31
C ALA A 243 14.56 -13.93 -9.27
N LEU A 244 13.26 -13.68 -9.05
CA LEU A 244 12.68 -12.33 -9.01
C LEU A 244 12.94 -11.64 -7.67
N ARG A 245 14.21 -11.33 -7.35
CA ARG A 245 14.61 -10.71 -6.07
C ARG A 245 13.96 -9.35 -5.78
N SER A 246 13.49 -8.63 -6.80
CA SER A 246 12.73 -7.37 -6.67
C SER A 246 11.26 -7.56 -6.27
N LEU A 247 10.74 -8.79 -6.39
CA LEU A 247 9.34 -9.12 -6.18
C LEU A 247 9.00 -9.02 -4.69
N SER A 248 7.94 -8.27 -4.42
CA SER A 248 7.47 -7.99 -3.07
C SER A 248 6.07 -8.55 -2.83
N MET A 249 5.31 -8.89 -3.89
CA MET A 249 4.04 -9.62 -3.81
C MET A 249 3.96 -10.69 -4.90
N LEU A 250 3.79 -11.94 -4.47
CA LEU A 250 3.44 -13.07 -5.31
C LEU A 250 2.08 -13.61 -4.85
N ARG A 251 1.08 -13.53 -5.72
CA ARG A 251 -0.22 -14.17 -5.51
C ARG A 251 -0.55 -15.10 -6.66
N LEU A 252 -0.80 -16.36 -6.33
CA LEU A 252 -1.33 -17.37 -7.25
C LEU A 252 -2.67 -17.94 -6.76
N ALA A 253 -3.12 -17.56 -5.56
CA ALA A 253 -4.23 -18.16 -4.82
C ALA A 253 -5.52 -18.35 -5.63
N GLY A 254 -6.24 -19.46 -5.38
CA GLY A 254 -7.50 -19.80 -6.04
C GLY A 254 -7.37 -20.49 -7.40
N ASN A 255 -6.15 -20.67 -7.93
CA ASN A 255 -5.90 -21.48 -9.13
C ASN A 255 -5.86 -22.98 -8.76
N ALA A 256 -7.03 -23.59 -8.61
CA ALA A 256 -7.16 -24.99 -8.15
C ALA A 256 -6.51 -26.05 -9.07
N GLY A 257 -6.03 -25.68 -10.26
CA GLY A 257 -5.24 -26.55 -11.14
C GLY A 257 -3.73 -26.53 -10.87
N ILE A 258 -3.20 -25.53 -10.15
CA ILE A 258 -1.77 -25.43 -9.82
C ILE A 258 -1.43 -26.48 -8.77
N ALA A 259 -0.45 -27.32 -9.07
CA ALA A 259 -0.07 -28.50 -8.29
C ALA A 259 1.44 -28.55 -8.05
N GLY A 260 1.99 -29.74 -7.86
CA GLY A 260 3.40 -29.95 -7.52
C GLY A 260 3.72 -29.57 -6.07
N SER A 261 4.99 -29.33 -5.79
CA SER A 261 5.47 -28.82 -4.51
C SER A 261 5.78 -27.33 -4.58
N ILE A 262 5.69 -26.62 -3.46
CA ILE A 262 6.23 -25.26 -3.34
C ILE A 262 7.74 -25.32 -3.64
N PRO A 263 8.28 -24.57 -4.62
CA PRO A 263 9.71 -24.57 -4.92
C PRO A 263 10.53 -24.01 -3.75
N ALA A 264 11.66 -24.65 -3.44
CA ALA A 264 12.56 -24.17 -2.39
C ALA A 264 13.22 -22.83 -2.76
N GLU A 265 13.35 -22.59 -4.07
CA GLU A 265 13.86 -21.40 -4.73
C GLU A 265 13.06 -20.14 -4.39
N LEU A 266 11.78 -20.27 -3.98
CA LEU A 266 10.99 -19.10 -3.56
C LEU A 266 11.57 -18.37 -2.34
N GLY A 267 12.40 -19.05 -1.53
CA GLY A 267 13.19 -18.43 -0.45
C GLY A 267 14.23 -17.42 -0.95
N GLY A 268 14.59 -17.45 -2.24
CA GLY A 268 15.49 -16.48 -2.87
C GLY A 268 14.87 -15.09 -3.13
N MET A 269 13.55 -14.92 -2.91
CA MET A 269 12.87 -13.63 -3.06
C MET A 269 13.04 -12.76 -1.81
N GLU A 270 14.26 -12.24 -1.61
CA GLU A 270 14.66 -11.45 -0.43
C GLU A 270 13.70 -10.31 -0.06
N MET A 271 13.04 -9.68 -1.05
CA MET A 271 12.13 -8.55 -0.85
C MET A 271 10.65 -8.91 -0.68
N LEU A 272 10.31 -10.21 -0.56
CA LEU A 272 8.93 -10.69 -0.52
C LEU A 272 8.20 -10.28 0.77
N VAL A 273 6.99 -9.73 0.61
CA VAL A 273 6.13 -9.16 1.66
C VAL A 273 4.86 -9.98 1.82
N THR A 274 4.26 -10.38 0.70
CA THR A 274 3.08 -11.25 0.61
C THR A 274 3.41 -12.45 -0.28
N LEU A 275 3.23 -13.65 0.28
CA LEU A 275 3.18 -14.91 -0.47
C LEU A 275 1.81 -15.54 -0.25
N ASP A 276 0.94 -15.45 -1.26
CA ASP A 276 -0.41 -16.03 -1.21
C ASP A 276 -0.57 -17.14 -2.25
N LEU A 277 -0.50 -18.37 -1.75
CA LEU A 277 -0.65 -19.62 -2.49
C LEU A 277 -1.87 -20.41 -2.00
N ALA A 278 -2.89 -19.74 -1.47
CA ALA A 278 -4.07 -20.40 -0.92
C ALA A 278 -4.96 -21.07 -1.97
N GLY A 279 -5.62 -22.18 -1.63
CA GLY A 279 -6.63 -22.82 -2.47
C GLY A 279 -6.10 -23.36 -3.81
N LEU A 280 -4.85 -23.84 -3.82
CA LEU A 280 -4.26 -24.56 -4.95
C LEU A 280 -4.29 -26.08 -4.64
N ALA A 281 -3.69 -26.88 -5.52
CA ALA A 281 -3.53 -28.32 -5.33
C ALA A 281 -2.12 -28.71 -4.83
N LEU A 282 -1.34 -27.77 -4.27
CA LEU A 282 0.06 -27.98 -3.83
C LEU A 282 0.18 -29.12 -2.80
N ALA A 283 1.21 -29.95 -2.94
CA ALA A 283 1.47 -31.12 -2.11
C ALA A 283 2.93 -31.18 -1.64
N GLY A 284 3.25 -32.16 -0.79
CA GLY A 284 4.58 -32.30 -0.19
C GLY A 284 4.83 -31.31 0.94
N GLY A 285 6.10 -31.20 1.36
CA GLY A 285 6.50 -30.40 2.52
C GLY A 285 6.54 -28.89 2.24
N ILE A 286 6.24 -28.09 3.27
CA ILE A 286 6.53 -26.64 3.26
C ILE A 286 8.05 -26.45 3.28
N PRO A 287 8.68 -25.75 2.31
CA PRO A 287 10.12 -25.57 2.29
C PRO A 287 10.60 -24.69 3.45
N GLY A 288 11.52 -25.21 4.27
CA GLY A 288 12.18 -24.42 5.31
C GLY A 288 12.96 -23.21 4.79
N THR A 289 13.31 -23.20 3.49
CA THR A 289 13.95 -22.05 2.81
C THR A 289 13.05 -20.82 2.72
N LEU A 290 11.72 -20.96 2.84
CA LEU A 290 10.83 -19.78 2.91
C LEU A 290 11.18 -18.85 4.08
N SER A 291 11.87 -19.35 5.12
CA SER A 291 12.40 -18.53 6.21
C SER A 291 13.49 -17.53 5.80
N GLN A 292 13.95 -17.55 4.55
CA GLN A 292 14.92 -16.60 3.98
C GLN A 292 14.25 -15.29 3.53
N CYS A 293 12.94 -15.29 3.30
CA CYS A 293 12.13 -14.10 2.98
C CYS A 293 11.89 -13.26 4.24
N GLN A 294 12.95 -12.66 4.81
CA GLN A 294 12.92 -12.03 6.15
C GLN A 294 11.86 -10.91 6.30
N PHE A 295 11.46 -10.26 5.20
CA PHE A 295 10.49 -9.16 5.19
C PHE A 295 9.03 -9.62 4.98
N LEU A 296 8.78 -10.94 4.98
CA LEU A 296 7.46 -11.52 4.76
C LEU A 296 6.51 -11.15 5.91
N LEU A 297 5.42 -10.47 5.57
CA LEU A 297 4.37 -10.01 6.47
C LEU A 297 3.16 -10.95 6.44
N GLU A 298 2.96 -11.62 5.31
CA GLU A 298 1.83 -12.48 5.00
C GLU A 298 2.31 -13.75 4.29
N LEU A 299 2.08 -14.90 4.93
CA LEU A 299 2.30 -16.24 4.38
C LEU A 299 0.98 -17.01 4.45
N ASN A 300 0.31 -17.13 3.31
CA ASN A 300 -0.94 -17.86 3.20
C ASN A 300 -0.73 -19.09 2.28
N LEU A 301 -0.76 -20.27 2.89
CA LEU A 301 -0.63 -21.57 2.22
C LEU A 301 -1.90 -22.43 2.43
N SER A 302 -3.00 -21.81 2.87
CA SER A 302 -4.22 -22.51 3.27
C SER A 302 -4.94 -23.22 2.12
N GLY A 303 -5.76 -24.24 2.43
CA GLY A 303 -6.60 -24.91 1.44
C GLY A 303 -5.85 -25.73 0.39
N ASN A 304 -4.69 -26.27 0.74
CA ASN A 304 -3.83 -27.08 -0.14
C ASN A 304 -3.78 -28.56 0.33
N GLN A 305 -2.88 -29.34 -0.26
CA GLN A 305 -2.60 -30.74 0.09
C GLN A 305 -1.24 -30.90 0.79
N LEU A 306 -0.74 -29.85 1.46
CA LEU A 306 0.62 -29.82 2.03
C LEU A 306 0.75 -30.79 3.22
N GLU A 307 1.85 -31.53 3.24
CA GLU A 307 2.15 -32.64 4.16
C GLU A 307 3.46 -32.36 4.94
N GLY A 308 3.86 -33.29 5.81
CA GLY A 308 5.03 -33.09 6.67
C GLY A 308 4.78 -32.11 7.83
N ALA A 309 5.85 -31.64 8.48
CA ALA A 309 5.76 -30.74 9.62
C ALA A 309 5.81 -29.25 9.22
N ILE A 310 5.26 -28.39 10.07
CA ILE A 310 5.50 -26.93 9.98
C ILE A 310 7.00 -26.70 10.25
N PRO A 311 7.74 -25.96 9.40
CA PRO A 311 9.17 -25.73 9.61
C PRO A 311 9.42 -24.94 10.89
N ASP A 312 10.32 -25.45 11.72
CA ASP A 312 10.78 -24.80 12.95
C ASP A 312 11.66 -23.57 12.68
N THR A 313 12.25 -23.47 11.48
CA THR A 313 12.99 -22.30 10.97
C THR A 313 12.13 -21.05 10.72
N PHE A 314 10.80 -21.16 10.78
CA PHE A 314 9.89 -20.03 10.53
C PHE A 314 10.04 -18.89 11.56
N ASN A 315 10.72 -19.11 12.69
CA ASN A 315 11.06 -18.05 13.64
C ASN A 315 11.93 -16.92 13.05
N ASN A 316 12.66 -17.16 11.96
CA ASN A 316 13.43 -16.13 11.26
C ASN A 316 12.52 -15.08 10.56
N LEU A 317 11.24 -15.39 10.33
CA LEU A 317 10.26 -14.50 9.70
C LEU A 317 9.73 -13.44 10.68
N THR A 318 10.64 -12.71 11.34
CA THR A 318 10.32 -11.87 12.51
C THR A 318 9.31 -10.73 12.25
N TYR A 319 9.07 -10.36 10.99
CA TYR A 319 8.07 -9.38 10.58
C TYR A 319 6.67 -9.98 10.26
N LEU A 320 6.51 -11.31 10.33
CA LEU A 320 5.30 -12.02 9.94
C LEU A 320 4.11 -11.73 10.86
N LYS A 321 2.95 -11.46 10.26
CA LYS A 321 1.67 -11.12 10.94
C LYS A 321 0.62 -12.19 10.71
N ILE A 322 0.55 -12.66 9.46
CA ILE A 322 -0.46 -13.59 8.96
C ILE A 322 0.29 -14.86 8.60
N LEU A 323 0.06 -15.91 9.39
CA LEU A 323 0.46 -17.28 9.08
C LEU A 323 -0.82 -18.12 9.00
N ASP A 324 -1.30 -18.33 7.78
CA ASP A 324 -2.45 -19.18 7.52
C ASP A 324 -2.01 -20.47 6.79
N LEU A 325 -2.10 -21.58 7.51
CA LEU A 325 -1.82 -22.94 7.04
C LEU A 325 -3.08 -23.83 7.08
N HIS A 326 -4.27 -23.26 7.29
CA HIS A 326 -5.49 -24.03 7.56
C HIS A 326 -5.93 -24.87 6.36
N LYS A 327 -6.68 -25.96 6.58
CA LYS A 327 -7.08 -26.94 5.52
C LYS A 327 -5.86 -27.45 4.74
N ASN A 328 -5.02 -28.22 5.42
CA ASN A 328 -3.90 -28.94 4.82
C ASN A 328 -3.80 -30.34 5.44
N ARG A 329 -2.70 -31.07 5.18
CA ARG A 329 -2.41 -32.40 5.73
C ARG A 329 -1.18 -32.38 6.66
N LEU A 330 -0.86 -31.24 7.26
CA LEU A 330 0.34 -31.06 8.07
C LEU A 330 0.27 -31.93 9.34
N VAL A 331 1.38 -32.59 9.65
CA VAL A 331 1.57 -33.56 10.75
C VAL A 331 2.65 -33.09 11.72
N GLY A 332 2.94 -33.88 12.74
CA GLY A 332 3.92 -33.52 13.78
C GLY A 332 3.33 -32.59 14.84
N GLY A 333 4.17 -31.87 15.57
CA GLY A 333 3.75 -30.91 16.59
C GLY A 333 3.72 -29.48 16.07
N ILE A 334 3.01 -28.58 16.77
CA ILE A 334 3.16 -27.13 16.54
C ILE A 334 4.54 -26.71 17.06
N PRO A 335 5.44 -26.13 16.23
CA PRO A 335 6.77 -25.75 16.69
C PRO A 335 6.71 -24.67 17.77
N VAL A 336 7.41 -24.89 18.88
CA VAL A 336 7.54 -23.88 19.96
C VAL A 336 8.24 -22.60 19.46
N THR A 337 9.04 -22.70 18.40
CA THR A 337 9.73 -21.58 17.76
C THR A 337 8.76 -20.55 17.15
N LEU A 338 7.51 -20.93 16.81
CA LEU A 338 6.49 -19.97 16.37
C LEU A 338 6.13 -18.93 17.45
N ALA A 339 6.37 -19.23 18.73
CA ALA A 339 6.19 -18.27 19.83
C ALA A 339 7.19 -17.10 19.80
N GLN A 340 8.24 -17.18 18.97
CA GLN A 340 9.21 -16.09 18.77
C GLN A 340 8.71 -15.03 17.77
N LEU A 341 7.66 -15.33 17.00
CA LEU A 341 7.07 -14.43 16.02
C LEU A 341 6.10 -13.43 16.68
N THR A 342 6.63 -12.54 17.52
CA THR A 342 5.84 -11.62 18.37
C THR A 342 4.95 -10.64 17.61
N ASN A 343 5.10 -10.55 16.28
CA ASN A 343 4.28 -9.73 15.40
C ASN A 343 3.07 -10.46 14.80
N LEU A 344 2.86 -11.75 15.11
CA LEU A 344 1.70 -12.49 14.64
C LEU A 344 0.38 -11.90 15.18
N ASP A 345 -0.50 -11.61 14.24
CA ASP A 345 -1.86 -11.10 14.45
C ASP A 345 -2.92 -12.13 14.02
N LEU A 346 -2.58 -13.01 13.07
CA LEU A 346 -3.40 -14.12 12.60
C LEU A 346 -2.54 -15.39 12.54
N LEU A 347 -2.93 -16.40 13.32
CA LEU A 347 -2.37 -17.75 13.26
C LEU A 347 -3.49 -18.78 13.13
N ASP A 348 -3.71 -19.29 11.92
CA ASP A 348 -4.67 -20.37 11.67
C ASP A 348 -3.95 -21.64 11.20
N LEU A 349 -4.04 -22.67 12.03
CA LEU A 349 -3.49 -24.01 11.82
C LEU A 349 -4.61 -25.06 11.75
N SER A 350 -5.87 -24.63 11.64
CA SER A 350 -7.02 -25.52 11.76
C SER A 350 -7.20 -26.47 10.56
N GLN A 351 -7.98 -27.53 10.74
CA GLN A 351 -8.27 -28.51 9.69
C GLN A 351 -6.98 -29.11 9.10
N ASN A 352 -6.16 -29.69 9.98
CA ASN A 352 -4.88 -30.31 9.68
C ASN A 352 -4.75 -31.64 10.46
N GLN A 353 -3.58 -32.28 10.41
CA GLN A 353 -3.28 -33.55 11.11
C GLN A 353 -2.24 -33.36 12.24
N LEU A 354 -2.15 -32.15 12.81
CA LEU A 354 -1.19 -31.81 13.86
C LEU A 354 -1.50 -32.56 15.17
N THR A 355 -0.46 -32.86 15.93
CA THR A 355 -0.47 -33.76 17.10
C THR A 355 0.38 -33.19 18.24
N GLY A 356 0.47 -33.91 19.37
CA GLY A 356 1.23 -33.43 20.54
C GLY A 356 0.49 -32.31 21.29
N PRO A 357 1.19 -31.56 22.15
CA PRO A 357 0.60 -30.46 22.92
C PRO A 357 0.53 -29.16 22.11
N ILE A 358 -0.32 -28.23 22.55
CA ILE A 358 -0.21 -26.81 22.20
C ILE A 358 0.90 -26.21 23.08
N PRO A 359 1.98 -25.63 22.53
CA PRO A 359 3.03 -24.99 23.32
C PRO A 359 2.46 -23.87 24.20
N SER A 360 2.87 -23.80 25.46
CA SER A 360 2.49 -22.74 26.41
C SER A 360 2.97 -21.36 25.95
N GLU A 361 4.07 -21.35 25.20
CA GLU A 361 4.85 -20.19 24.78
C GLU A 361 4.10 -19.38 23.73
N LEU A 362 3.19 -19.99 22.96
CA LEU A 362 2.25 -19.27 22.08
C LEU A 362 1.36 -18.29 22.87
N GLY A 363 1.22 -18.50 24.18
CA GLY A 363 0.58 -17.56 25.09
C GLY A 363 1.30 -16.23 25.28
N ASN A 364 2.51 -16.07 24.73
CA ASN A 364 3.28 -14.81 24.72
C ASN A 364 2.96 -13.91 23.51
N LEU A 365 2.23 -14.42 22.50
CA LEU A 365 1.92 -13.71 21.26
C LEU A 365 0.77 -12.69 21.48
N SER A 366 1.08 -11.59 22.18
CA SER A 366 0.11 -10.61 22.68
C SER A 366 -0.67 -9.85 21.59
N ASN A 367 -0.19 -9.87 20.35
CA ASN A 367 -0.80 -9.12 19.24
C ASN A 367 -1.89 -9.92 18.51
N LEU A 368 -2.00 -11.24 18.75
CA LEU A 368 -2.96 -12.09 18.07
C LEU A 368 -4.40 -11.54 18.18
N THR A 369 -5.01 -11.29 17.02
CA THR A 369 -6.42 -10.95 16.84
C THR A 369 -7.25 -12.13 16.34
N HIS A 370 -6.59 -13.11 15.69
CA HIS A 370 -7.16 -14.40 15.33
C HIS A 370 -6.19 -15.54 15.65
N PHE A 371 -6.66 -16.56 16.36
CA PHE A 371 -5.92 -17.78 16.65
C PHE A 371 -6.87 -18.97 16.53
N ASN A 372 -6.46 -20.00 15.79
CA ASN A 372 -7.29 -21.17 15.55
C ASN A 372 -6.44 -22.42 15.30
N VAL A 373 -6.67 -23.46 16.11
CA VAL A 373 -6.03 -24.78 16.04
C VAL A 373 -7.07 -25.91 16.01
N SER A 374 -8.31 -25.59 15.66
CA SER A 374 -9.44 -26.53 15.64
C SER A 374 -9.27 -27.62 14.59
N PHE A 375 -10.00 -28.73 14.74
CA PHE A 375 -10.00 -29.87 13.81
C PHE A 375 -8.58 -30.39 13.49
N ASN A 376 -7.86 -30.77 14.54
CA ASN A 376 -6.55 -31.42 14.50
C ASN A 376 -6.53 -32.64 15.44
N GLY A 377 -5.38 -33.32 15.54
CA GLY A 377 -5.11 -34.41 16.51
C GLY A 377 -4.45 -33.95 17.81
N LEU A 378 -4.53 -32.66 18.18
CA LEU A 378 -3.83 -32.09 19.33
C LEU A 378 -4.34 -32.68 20.67
N SER A 379 -3.44 -32.68 21.65
CA SER A 379 -3.54 -33.50 22.86
C SER A 379 -3.06 -32.80 24.13
N GLY A 380 -3.49 -33.29 25.28
CA GLY A 380 -3.08 -32.74 26.59
C GLY A 380 -3.92 -31.52 27.01
N ARG A 381 -3.40 -30.75 27.97
CA ARG A 381 -4.12 -29.62 28.55
C ARG A 381 -3.90 -28.35 27.72
N ILE A 382 -4.98 -27.64 27.38
CA ILE A 382 -4.90 -26.33 26.74
C ILE A 382 -4.18 -25.35 27.70
N PRO A 383 -3.16 -24.59 27.24
CA PRO A 383 -2.43 -23.66 28.09
C PRO A 383 -3.33 -22.61 28.75
N ALA A 384 -3.02 -22.27 30.01
CA ALA A 384 -3.80 -21.33 30.81
C ALA A 384 -3.47 -19.84 30.54
N SER A 385 -2.77 -19.50 29.44
CA SER A 385 -2.49 -18.11 29.10
C SER A 385 -3.80 -17.36 28.78
N PRO A 386 -4.04 -16.18 29.36
CA PRO A 386 -5.21 -15.36 29.06
C PRO A 386 -5.39 -15.06 27.57
N VAL A 387 -4.29 -14.93 26.82
CA VAL A 387 -4.31 -14.69 25.35
C VAL A 387 -5.00 -15.85 24.65
N LEU A 388 -4.50 -17.08 24.84
CA LEU A 388 -5.05 -18.28 24.20
C LEU A 388 -6.47 -18.61 24.68
N GLN A 389 -6.77 -18.38 25.96
CA GLN A 389 -8.12 -18.58 26.52
C GLN A 389 -9.14 -17.58 25.93
N GLY A 390 -8.71 -16.37 25.55
CA GLY A 390 -9.55 -15.30 25.01
C GLY A 390 -10.26 -15.65 23.70
N PHE A 391 -9.67 -16.50 22.86
CA PHE A 391 -10.27 -16.96 21.60
C PHE A 391 -11.45 -17.94 21.77
N GLY A 392 -11.72 -18.38 23.00
CA GLY A 392 -12.89 -19.16 23.33
C GLY A 392 -12.92 -20.56 22.69
N ARG A 393 -14.11 -21.15 22.61
CA ARG A 393 -14.29 -22.60 22.39
C ARG A 393 -14.03 -23.05 20.95
N SER A 394 -14.31 -22.18 19.98
CA SER A 394 -14.18 -22.43 18.55
C SER A 394 -12.73 -22.72 18.16
N ALA A 395 -11.77 -21.93 18.66
CA ALA A 395 -10.36 -22.05 18.34
C ALA A 395 -9.72 -23.42 18.67
N PHE A 396 -10.33 -24.23 19.56
CA PHE A 396 -9.79 -25.51 20.01
C PHE A 396 -10.66 -26.73 19.69
N MET A 397 -11.86 -26.54 19.13
CA MET A 397 -12.82 -27.63 18.91
C MET A 397 -12.31 -28.68 17.90
N GLY A 398 -12.95 -29.84 17.83
CA GLY A 398 -12.56 -30.91 16.91
C GLY A 398 -11.30 -31.70 17.30
N ASN A 399 -10.50 -31.23 18.26
CA ASN A 399 -9.36 -31.96 18.82
C ASN A 399 -9.82 -32.99 19.89
N PRO A 400 -9.75 -34.31 19.65
CA PRO A 400 -10.36 -35.32 20.52
C PRO A 400 -9.55 -35.63 21.79
N LEU A 401 -8.30 -35.18 21.87
CA LEU A 401 -7.37 -35.42 22.98
C LEU A 401 -7.04 -34.14 23.79
N LEU A 402 -7.53 -32.95 23.40
CA LEU A 402 -7.40 -31.73 24.19
C LEU A 402 -8.35 -31.71 25.40
N CYS A 403 -7.87 -31.17 26.51
CA CYS A 403 -8.60 -31.06 27.77
C CYS A 403 -8.37 -29.71 28.50
N GLY A 404 -9.26 -29.38 29.41
CA GLY A 404 -9.27 -28.12 30.15
C GLY A 404 -9.95 -26.96 29.40
N PRO A 405 -10.17 -25.81 30.09
CA PRO A 405 -10.74 -24.61 29.49
C PRO A 405 -9.97 -24.14 28.24
N PRO A 406 -10.65 -23.56 27.24
CA PRO A 406 -12.06 -23.21 27.23
C PRO A 406 -13.01 -24.40 26.91
N LEU A 407 -12.47 -25.61 26.67
CA LEU A 407 -13.29 -26.82 26.45
C LEU A 407 -13.81 -27.42 27.78
N ASN A 408 -14.90 -28.17 27.72
CA ASN A 408 -15.46 -28.88 28.89
C ASN A 408 -14.81 -30.27 29.11
N ASN A 409 -13.75 -30.60 28.38
CA ASN A 409 -13.09 -31.90 28.45
C ASN A 409 -12.24 -32.01 29.73
N LEU A 410 -12.55 -32.95 30.63
CA LEU A 410 -11.79 -33.15 31.87
C LEU A 410 -10.42 -33.78 31.61
N CYS A 411 -9.35 -33.13 32.08
CA CYS A 411 -8.01 -33.72 32.09
C CYS A 411 -7.90 -34.85 33.12
N GLY A 412 -7.16 -35.92 32.79
CA GLY A 412 -6.91 -37.06 33.68
C GLY A 412 -7.86 -38.26 33.48
N ALA A 413 -8.92 -38.13 32.68
CA ALA A 413 -9.76 -39.27 32.32
C ALA A 413 -9.03 -40.22 31.35
N SER A 414 -8.48 -41.31 31.87
CA SER A 414 -7.92 -42.40 31.05
C SER A 414 -9.02 -43.02 30.18
N ARG A 415 -9.11 -42.58 28.92
CA ARG A 415 -10.00 -43.15 27.91
C ARG A 415 -9.47 -44.52 27.48
N ARG A 416 -9.73 -45.55 28.29
CA ARG A 416 -9.89 -46.92 27.78
C ARG A 416 -10.83 -46.83 26.57
N ALA A 417 -10.35 -47.21 25.39
CA ALA A 417 -11.13 -47.17 24.17
C ALA A 417 -12.33 -48.12 24.28
N LYS A 418 -13.49 -47.59 24.64
CA LYS A 418 -14.77 -48.30 24.58
C LYS A 418 -15.06 -48.54 23.10
N ARG A 419 -14.75 -49.74 22.59
CA ARG A 419 -15.30 -50.23 21.32
C ARG A 419 -16.82 -50.02 21.37
N LEU A 420 -17.40 -49.46 20.30
CA LEU A 420 -18.85 -49.34 20.21
C LEU A 420 -19.48 -50.74 20.35
N ALA A 421 -20.56 -50.83 21.12
CA ALA A 421 -21.44 -51.99 21.04
C ALA A 421 -22.04 -52.05 19.62
N VAL A 422 -22.15 -53.25 19.04
CA VAL A 422 -22.58 -53.46 17.65
C VAL A 422 -23.96 -52.81 17.38
N SER A 423 -24.84 -52.77 18.39
CA SER A 423 -26.12 -52.07 18.37
C SER A 423 -26.02 -50.57 18.03
N VAL A 424 -24.99 -49.87 18.50
CA VAL A 424 -24.80 -48.43 18.23
C VAL A 424 -24.39 -48.21 16.77
N ILE A 425 -23.57 -49.11 16.21
CA ILE A 425 -23.16 -49.06 14.80
C ILE A 425 -24.39 -49.26 13.89
N ILE A 426 -25.26 -50.22 14.22
CA ILE A 426 -26.51 -50.46 13.49
C ILE A 426 -27.42 -49.21 13.48
N VAL A 427 -27.57 -48.53 14.62
CA VAL A 427 -28.36 -47.29 14.71
C VAL A 427 -27.75 -46.16 13.89
N ILE A 428 -26.42 -45.99 13.88
CA ILE A 428 -25.73 -44.98 13.07
C ILE A 428 -25.91 -45.25 11.58
N VAL A 429 -25.79 -46.52 11.14
CA VAL A 429 -26.01 -46.89 9.73
C VAL A 429 -27.48 -46.67 9.32
N ALA A 430 -28.44 -47.03 10.17
CA ALA A 430 -29.85 -46.77 9.90
C ALA A 430 -30.16 -45.26 9.78
N ALA A 431 -29.62 -44.44 10.69
CA ALA A 431 -29.78 -42.98 10.64
C ALA A 431 -29.13 -42.37 9.38
N ALA A 432 -27.96 -42.85 8.97
CA ALA A 432 -27.30 -42.40 7.74
C ALA A 432 -28.10 -42.75 6.49
N LEU A 433 -28.67 -43.95 6.39
CA LEU A 433 -29.52 -44.37 5.27
C LEU A 433 -30.82 -43.55 5.19
N ILE A 434 -31.45 -43.25 6.34
CA ILE A 434 -32.61 -42.35 6.41
C ILE A 434 -32.24 -40.94 5.94
N LEU A 435 -31.10 -40.40 6.39
CA LEU A 435 -30.63 -39.07 5.99
C LEU A 435 -30.34 -39.00 4.47
N ILE A 436 -29.72 -40.03 3.89
CA ILE A 436 -29.49 -40.14 2.44
C ILE A 436 -30.83 -40.20 1.66
N GLY A 437 -31.84 -40.89 2.20
CA GLY A 437 -33.20 -40.90 1.65
C GLY A 437 -33.86 -39.51 1.67
N VAL A 438 -33.74 -38.78 2.78
CA VAL A 438 -34.25 -37.40 2.89
C VAL A 438 -33.50 -36.48 1.92
N CYS A 439 -32.17 -36.54 1.86
CA CYS A 439 -31.36 -35.71 0.97
C CYS A 439 -31.68 -35.97 -0.51
N THR A 440 -31.91 -37.22 -0.92
CA THR A 440 -32.28 -37.52 -2.32
C THR A 440 -33.69 -37.04 -2.66
N VAL A 441 -34.68 -37.19 -1.77
CA VAL A 441 -36.03 -36.63 -1.96
C VAL A 441 -36.00 -35.09 -2.00
N CYS A 442 -35.25 -34.43 -1.11
CA CYS A 442 -35.06 -32.98 -1.15
C CYS A 442 -34.40 -32.52 -2.47
N ALA A 443 -33.34 -33.21 -2.92
CA ALA A 443 -32.69 -32.89 -4.19
C ALA A 443 -33.64 -33.09 -5.39
N MET A 444 -34.48 -34.12 -5.39
CA MET A 444 -35.52 -34.33 -6.42
C MET A 444 -36.57 -33.22 -6.41
N ASN A 445 -37.05 -32.80 -5.23
CA ASN A 445 -38.02 -31.71 -5.10
C ASN A 445 -37.44 -30.36 -5.54
N ILE A 446 -36.19 -30.06 -5.18
CA ILE A 446 -35.48 -28.84 -5.65
C ILE A 446 -35.32 -28.87 -7.18
N LYS A 447 -34.97 -30.03 -7.75
CA LYS A 447 -34.79 -30.19 -9.21
C LYS A 447 -36.12 -30.17 -9.99
N ALA A 448 -37.25 -30.49 -9.33
CA ALA A 448 -38.59 -30.30 -9.86
C ALA A 448 -39.04 -28.84 -9.78
N TYR A 449 -38.78 -28.15 -8.66
CA TYR A 449 -39.08 -26.72 -8.49
C TYR A 449 -38.31 -25.85 -9.50
N MET A 450 -37.01 -26.07 -9.64
CA MET A 450 -36.12 -25.44 -10.64
C MET A 450 -36.54 -25.69 -12.11
N ARG A 451 -37.37 -26.70 -12.38
CA ARG A 451 -37.93 -26.95 -13.72
C ARG A 451 -39.28 -26.25 -13.94
N ARG A 452 -39.99 -25.86 -12.89
CA ARG A 452 -41.28 -25.17 -12.98
C ARG A 452 -41.11 -23.66 -13.09
N SER A 453 -40.12 -23.08 -12.42
CA SER A 453 -39.81 -21.65 -12.47
C SER A 453 -39.07 -21.21 -13.74
N LYS A 454 -39.33 -21.85 -14.89
CA LYS A 454 -38.67 -21.54 -16.18
C LYS A 454 -39.58 -21.58 -17.40
N GLU A 455 -40.90 -21.67 -17.21
CA GLU A 455 -41.91 -21.71 -18.29
C GLU A 455 -43.07 -20.72 -18.07
N GLU A 456 -43.03 -19.86 -17.04
CA GLU A 456 -44.05 -18.83 -16.79
C GLU A 456 -43.40 -17.43 -16.65
N GLN A 457 -44.09 -16.44 -17.23
CA GLN A 457 -43.88 -14.98 -17.12
C GLN A 457 -42.69 -14.35 -17.88
N GLU A 458 -42.75 -14.45 -19.20
CA GLU A 458 -42.81 -13.21 -19.99
C GLU A 458 -44.17 -12.51 -19.76
N GLY A 459 -44.22 -11.18 -19.65
CA GLY A 459 -45.46 -10.41 -19.91
C GLY A 459 -45.87 -9.29 -18.93
N LYS A 460 -46.00 -8.07 -19.49
CA LYS A 460 -46.90 -6.93 -19.12
C LYS A 460 -46.68 -6.11 -17.83
N GLU A 461 -45.98 -4.99 -18.02
CA GLU A 461 -46.48 -3.58 -17.96
C GLU A 461 -47.78 -3.16 -17.21
N GLU A 462 -47.64 -1.98 -16.57
CA GLU A 462 -48.53 -0.78 -16.54
C GLU A 462 -49.45 -0.39 -15.35
N ASP A 463 -49.60 0.95 -15.23
CA ASP A 463 -50.42 1.85 -14.37
C ASP A 463 -50.23 1.85 -12.83
N GLU A 464 -49.72 2.92 -12.19
CA GLU A 464 -50.29 4.26 -11.87
C GLU A 464 -51.21 4.26 -10.61
N VAL A 465 -51.29 5.27 -9.72
CA VAL A 465 -51.50 6.73 -9.87
C VAL A 465 -50.88 7.57 -8.71
N LEU A 466 -50.73 8.88 -8.96
CA LEU A 466 -50.38 10.10 -8.16
C LEU A 466 -50.93 10.21 -6.69
N VAL A 467 -50.62 11.19 -5.81
CA VAL A 467 -50.53 12.69 -5.86
C VAL A 467 -49.60 13.18 -4.69
N SER A 468 -48.64 14.13 -4.80
CA SER A 468 -48.69 15.63 -4.94
C SER A 468 -49.37 16.38 -3.76
N GLU A 469 -49.20 17.67 -3.40
CA GLU A 469 -48.64 18.95 -3.95
C GLU A 469 -48.17 19.88 -2.77
N SER A 470 -47.56 21.09 -2.86
CA SER A 470 -46.62 21.74 -3.82
C SER A 470 -46.17 23.17 -3.36
N THR A 471 -44.86 23.39 -3.10
CA THR A 471 -44.12 24.67 -3.34
C THR A 471 -44.63 25.97 -2.60
N PRO A 472 -44.32 27.26 -2.96
CA PRO A 472 -43.17 27.91 -3.66
C PRO A 472 -42.58 29.25 -3.08
N MET A 473 -41.32 29.58 -3.45
CA MET A 473 -40.74 30.95 -3.70
C MET A 473 -40.64 31.96 -2.51
N LEU A 474 -39.85 33.06 -2.49
CA LEU A 474 -38.88 33.84 -3.35
C LEU A 474 -37.94 34.62 -2.35
N ALA A 475 -36.94 35.50 -2.59
CA ALA A 475 -36.36 36.27 -3.72
C ALA A 475 -34.86 36.69 -3.48
N SER A 476 -34.28 37.45 -4.41
CA SER A 476 -32.91 38.05 -4.46
C SER A 476 -32.84 39.49 -3.84
N PRO A 477 -31.78 40.34 -4.03
CA PRO A 477 -30.36 40.14 -4.44
C PRO A 477 -29.32 40.89 -3.54
N GLY A 478 -28.00 40.76 -3.82
CA GLY A 478 -26.92 41.57 -3.22
C GLY A 478 -25.61 41.57 -4.05
N THR A 479 -24.79 42.62 -3.98
CA THR A 479 -23.74 42.92 -4.99
C THR A 479 -22.33 43.11 -4.39
N GLN A 480 -21.31 42.92 -5.24
CA GLN A 480 -19.86 43.24 -5.10
C GLN A 480 -18.94 42.10 -4.64
N GLY A 481 -17.69 42.11 -5.13
CA GLY A 481 -16.60 41.22 -4.68
C GLY A 481 -15.84 40.47 -5.79
N SER A 482 -15.12 41.18 -6.66
CA SER A 482 -14.22 40.54 -7.63
C SER A 482 -12.93 40.04 -6.96
N ASN A 483 -12.61 38.74 -7.09
CA ASN A 483 -11.27 38.19 -7.37
C ASN A 483 -11.32 36.66 -7.42
N ALA A 484 -10.93 36.06 -8.55
CA ALA A 484 -10.81 34.61 -8.67
C ALA A 484 -9.49 34.13 -8.05
N ILE A 485 -9.55 33.26 -7.05
CA ILE A 485 -8.37 32.78 -6.31
C ILE A 485 -7.80 31.53 -7.01
N ILE A 486 -6.58 31.66 -7.53
CA ILE A 486 -5.89 30.66 -8.37
C ILE A 486 -5.27 29.57 -7.49
N GLY A 487 -6.12 28.74 -6.90
CA GLY A 487 -5.73 27.81 -5.82
C GLY A 487 -5.41 28.53 -4.51
N LYS A 488 -5.49 27.83 -3.39
CA LYS A 488 -5.30 28.45 -2.07
C LYS A 488 -3.84 28.35 -1.63
N LEU A 489 -3.08 29.41 -1.88
CA LEU A 489 -1.82 29.66 -1.19
C LEU A 489 -2.12 30.22 0.20
N VAL A 490 -1.79 29.47 1.25
CA VAL A 490 -1.85 29.95 2.65
C VAL A 490 -0.44 29.99 3.19
N LEU A 491 -0.02 31.18 3.64
CA LEU A 491 1.29 31.41 4.23
C LEU A 491 1.13 31.63 5.73
N PHE A 492 1.81 30.80 6.53
CA PHE A 492 1.91 30.95 7.98
C PHE A 492 2.99 31.98 8.35
N SER A 493 4.01 32.15 7.50
CA SER A 493 5.08 33.14 7.69
C SER A 493 4.87 34.40 6.84
N LYS A 494 5.16 35.56 7.44
CA LYS A 494 5.25 36.86 6.75
C LYS A 494 6.57 37.08 6.01
N SER A 495 7.51 36.12 6.05
CA SER A 495 8.82 36.21 5.38
C SER A 495 8.78 35.86 3.89
N LEU A 496 7.67 35.29 3.41
CA LEU A 496 7.49 34.89 2.02
C LEU A 496 6.73 35.97 1.22
N PRO A 497 6.92 36.05 -0.11
CA PRO A 497 6.22 37.02 -0.94
C PRO A 497 4.69 36.82 -0.86
N SER A 498 3.95 37.90 -0.64
CA SER A 498 2.49 37.86 -0.46
C SER A 498 1.70 38.07 -1.74
N ARG A 499 2.34 38.48 -2.84
CA ARG A 499 1.72 38.63 -4.16
C ARG A 499 2.04 37.42 -5.02
N TYR A 500 1.05 36.91 -5.76
CA TYR A 500 1.20 35.72 -6.61
C TYR A 500 2.21 35.91 -7.75
N GLU A 501 2.34 37.13 -8.27
CA GLU A 501 3.32 37.52 -9.29
C GLU A 501 4.77 37.21 -8.86
N ASP A 502 5.06 37.34 -7.56
CA ASP A 502 6.41 37.18 -7.00
C ASP A 502 6.83 35.69 -6.85
N TRP A 503 5.96 34.73 -7.22
CA TRP A 503 6.18 33.28 -7.09
C TRP A 503 6.67 32.59 -8.38
N GLU A 504 7.18 33.35 -9.35
CA GLU A 504 7.80 32.78 -10.57
C GLU A 504 8.91 31.77 -10.22
N ALA A 505 9.76 32.07 -9.24
CA ALA A 505 10.82 31.17 -8.78
C ALA A 505 10.30 29.82 -8.23
N GLY A 506 9.17 29.84 -7.51
CA GLY A 506 8.52 28.63 -7.01
C GLY A 506 7.87 27.80 -8.13
N THR A 507 7.30 28.48 -9.13
CA THR A 507 6.72 27.85 -10.32
C THR A 507 7.80 27.24 -11.21
N LYS A 508 8.92 27.94 -11.42
CA LYS A 508 10.09 27.42 -12.12
C LYS A 508 10.65 26.17 -11.44
N ALA A 509 10.78 26.19 -10.12
CA ALA A 509 11.32 25.05 -9.36
C ALA A 509 10.52 23.74 -9.52
N LEU A 510 9.23 23.81 -9.88
CA LEU A 510 8.38 22.65 -10.14
C LEU A 510 8.41 22.16 -11.60
N LEU A 511 9.01 22.93 -12.50
CA LEU A 511 9.15 22.64 -13.93
C LEU A 511 10.59 22.28 -14.32
N ASP A 512 11.56 22.77 -13.55
CA ASP A 512 12.99 22.58 -13.75
C ASP A 512 13.49 21.31 -13.03
N LYS A 513 14.32 20.51 -13.70
CA LYS A 513 14.91 19.31 -13.11
C LYS A 513 16.10 19.62 -12.21
N ASP A 514 16.78 20.73 -12.44
CA ASP A 514 17.96 21.14 -11.64
C ASP A 514 17.54 21.72 -10.28
N CYS A 515 16.23 21.97 -10.08
CA CYS A 515 15.63 22.32 -8.79
C CYS A 515 15.16 21.10 -7.98
N LEU A 516 15.27 19.87 -8.48
CA LEU A 516 14.87 18.65 -7.78
C LEU A 516 15.82 18.34 -6.61
N VAL A 517 15.28 18.22 -5.40
CA VAL A 517 16.04 17.84 -4.19
C VAL A 517 15.97 16.34 -3.93
N GLY A 518 14.80 15.72 -4.14
CA GLY A 518 14.64 14.27 -3.98
C GLY A 518 13.17 13.81 -3.88
N GLY A 519 12.94 12.51 -4.09
CA GLY A 519 11.62 11.87 -4.02
C GLY A 519 11.43 11.02 -2.76
N GLY A 520 10.27 11.14 -2.10
CA GLY A 520 9.92 10.40 -0.88
C GLY A 520 8.72 9.45 -1.04
N SER A 521 8.20 8.95 0.08
CA SER A 521 6.98 8.12 0.13
C SER A 521 5.67 8.91 0.03
N VAL A 522 5.71 10.21 0.37
CA VAL A 522 4.53 11.11 0.39
C VAL A 522 4.52 12.08 -0.80
N GLY A 523 5.67 12.29 -1.44
CA GLY A 523 5.83 13.27 -2.51
C GLY A 523 7.29 13.61 -2.84
N THR A 524 7.48 14.45 -3.84
CA THR A 524 8.78 14.90 -4.34
C THR A 524 9.06 16.36 -3.94
N VAL A 525 10.30 16.63 -3.53
CA VAL A 525 10.75 17.91 -2.97
C VAL A 525 11.61 18.66 -3.98
N TYR A 526 11.31 19.94 -4.15
CA TYR A 526 12.03 20.88 -5.01
C TYR A 526 12.54 22.06 -4.19
N LYS A 527 13.65 22.67 -4.61
CA LYS A 527 14.20 23.90 -4.01
C LYS A 527 13.76 25.10 -4.83
N ALA A 528 13.01 26.02 -4.21
CA ALA A 528 12.78 27.34 -4.76
C ALA A 528 13.68 28.36 -4.06
N THR A 529 14.18 29.36 -4.80
CA THR A 529 15.02 30.44 -4.28
C THR A 529 14.53 31.76 -4.86
N PHE A 530 14.11 32.68 -4.00
CA PHE A 530 13.56 33.99 -4.38
C PHE A 530 14.67 35.02 -4.55
N GLU A 531 14.37 36.15 -5.21
CA GLU A 531 15.34 37.23 -5.50
C GLU A 531 15.98 37.83 -4.24
N ASN A 532 15.28 37.80 -3.10
CA ASN A 532 15.79 38.24 -1.80
C ASN A 532 16.76 37.24 -1.13
N GLY A 533 17.13 36.15 -1.81
CA GLY A 533 18.02 35.10 -1.32
C GLY A 533 17.35 34.04 -0.43
N LEU A 534 16.08 34.21 -0.05
CA LEU A 534 15.32 33.22 0.72
C LEU A 534 15.16 31.93 -0.11
N SER A 535 15.43 30.79 0.52
CA SER A 535 15.19 29.47 -0.09
C SER A 535 14.14 28.69 0.71
N ILE A 536 13.25 27.99 0.00
CA ILE A 536 12.25 27.08 0.58
C ILE A 536 12.30 25.71 -0.06
N ALA A 537 11.89 24.70 0.71
CA ALA A 537 11.54 23.40 0.20
C ALA A 537 10.06 23.39 -0.20
N VAL A 538 9.79 23.02 -1.46
CA VAL A 538 8.45 22.89 -2.04
C VAL A 538 8.19 21.41 -2.24
N LYS A 539 7.39 20.79 -1.38
CA LYS A 539 7.06 19.37 -1.43
C LYS A 539 5.74 19.15 -2.15
N LYS A 540 5.81 18.68 -3.40
CA LYS A 540 4.64 18.26 -4.18
C LYS A 540 4.23 16.86 -3.76
N LEU A 541 2.99 16.70 -3.31
CA LEU A 541 2.48 15.40 -2.85
C LEU A 541 2.21 14.48 -4.06
N GLU A 542 2.49 13.19 -3.90
CA GLU A 542 2.28 12.16 -4.95
C GLU A 542 1.19 11.15 -4.59
N THR A 543 0.89 10.96 -3.29
CA THR A 543 -0.09 9.99 -2.80
C THR A 543 -1.53 10.48 -2.93
N LEU A 544 -2.01 10.58 -4.18
CA LEU A 544 -3.41 10.83 -4.50
C LEU A 544 -4.28 9.68 -3.99
N GLY A 545 -5.33 9.99 -3.20
CA GLY A 545 -6.38 9.02 -2.87
C GLY A 545 -6.88 8.98 -1.41
N ARG A 546 -6.27 9.71 -0.46
CA ARG A 546 -6.63 9.61 0.97
C ARG A 546 -7.13 10.88 1.65
N VAL A 547 -6.70 12.07 1.23
CA VAL A 547 -7.35 13.32 1.64
C VAL A 547 -8.74 13.37 1.00
N ARG A 548 -9.78 13.47 1.81
CA ARG A 548 -11.20 13.41 1.39
C ARG A 548 -11.77 14.78 1.06
N SER A 549 -11.19 15.86 1.58
CA SER A 549 -11.54 17.24 1.27
C SER A 549 -10.36 18.20 1.47
N GLN A 550 -10.38 19.38 0.84
CA GLN A 550 -9.42 20.44 1.14
C GLN A 550 -9.49 20.82 2.63
N ASP A 551 -10.68 20.86 3.24
CA ASP A 551 -10.90 21.23 4.64
C ASP A 551 -10.12 20.35 5.62
N GLU A 552 -10.09 19.03 5.38
CA GLU A 552 -9.30 18.07 6.16
C GLU A 552 -7.81 18.44 6.08
N PHE A 553 -7.33 18.75 4.88
CA PHE A 553 -5.95 19.21 4.67
C PHE A 553 -5.67 20.60 5.29
N GLU A 554 -6.60 21.55 5.22
CA GLU A 554 -6.45 22.86 5.86
C GLU A 554 -6.45 22.75 7.39
N GLN A 555 -7.28 21.87 7.95
CA GLN A 555 -7.37 21.65 9.38
C GLN A 555 -6.10 21.01 9.92
N GLU A 556 -5.53 20.02 9.21
CA GLU A 556 -4.25 19.42 9.58
C GLU A 556 -3.09 20.40 9.35
N MET A 557 -2.96 21.00 8.16
CA MET A 557 -1.88 21.96 7.89
C MET A 557 -1.97 23.21 8.76
N GLY A 558 -3.18 23.66 9.13
CA GLY A 558 -3.40 24.77 10.06
C GLY A 558 -3.02 24.43 11.50
N GLN A 559 -3.16 23.18 11.94
CA GLN A 559 -2.56 22.73 13.21
C GLN A 559 -1.04 22.71 13.10
N LEU A 560 -0.49 22.10 12.05
CA LEU A 560 0.97 21.93 11.87
C LEU A 560 1.71 23.25 11.64
N GLY A 561 1.10 24.23 10.99
CA GLY A 561 1.65 25.58 10.77
C GLY A 561 1.67 26.47 12.02
N ASN A 562 0.95 26.08 13.08
CA ASN A 562 1.02 26.73 14.39
C ASN A 562 2.09 26.09 15.32
N LEU A 563 2.69 24.95 14.94
CA LEU A 563 3.74 24.32 15.72
C LEU A 563 5.08 25.02 15.50
N SER A 564 5.73 25.42 16.59
CA SER A 564 7.01 26.13 16.57
C SER A 564 7.92 25.57 17.65
N HIS A 565 9.01 24.94 17.23
CA HIS A 565 10.00 24.31 18.09
C HIS A 565 11.37 24.35 17.38
N PRO A 566 12.48 24.66 18.06
CA PRO A 566 13.79 24.85 17.41
C PRO A 566 14.24 23.66 16.55
N ASN A 567 13.90 22.43 16.94
CA ASN A 567 14.26 21.21 16.22
C ASN A 567 13.17 20.65 15.29
N LEU A 568 12.11 21.40 14.98
CA LEU A 568 11.17 21.08 13.88
C LEU A 568 11.49 21.91 12.64
N VAL A 569 11.29 21.34 11.45
CA VAL A 569 11.26 22.09 10.18
C VAL A 569 9.98 22.92 10.14
N ALA A 570 10.10 24.24 10.19
CA ALA A 570 8.95 25.13 10.16
C ALA A 570 8.18 25.03 8.82
N PHE A 571 6.91 24.63 8.88
CA PHE A 571 5.98 24.82 7.76
C PHE A 571 5.71 26.32 7.59
N GLN A 572 6.11 26.85 6.44
CA GLN A 572 5.92 28.27 6.10
C GLN A 572 4.58 28.52 5.40
N GLY A 573 3.95 27.46 4.87
CA GLY A 573 2.64 27.51 4.25
C GLY A 573 2.23 26.20 3.56
N TYR A 574 1.14 26.25 2.83
CA TYR A 574 0.76 25.26 1.84
C TYR A 574 0.18 25.96 0.60
N TYR A 575 0.28 25.29 -0.55
CA TYR A 575 -0.55 25.60 -1.70
C TYR A 575 -1.45 24.39 -1.94
N TRP A 576 -2.77 24.61 -1.89
CA TRP A 576 -3.71 23.61 -2.35
C TRP A 576 -4.33 24.03 -3.68
N SER A 577 -4.07 23.23 -4.70
CA SER A 577 -5.06 22.96 -5.75
C SER A 577 -5.36 21.46 -5.79
N SER A 578 -6.57 21.12 -6.17
CA SER A 578 -7.03 19.86 -6.77
C SER A 578 -5.98 18.97 -7.47
N SER A 579 -5.16 19.57 -8.35
CA SER A 579 -4.20 18.88 -9.21
C SER A 579 -2.77 18.93 -8.67
N THR A 580 -2.50 19.77 -7.67
CA THR A 580 -1.17 20.02 -7.12
C THR A 580 -1.31 20.49 -5.67
N GLN A 581 -1.13 19.55 -4.75
CA GLN A 581 -0.93 19.86 -3.33
C GLN A 581 0.57 20.08 -3.10
N LEU A 582 0.94 21.26 -2.60
CA LEU A 582 2.30 21.59 -2.17
C LEU A 582 2.31 21.90 -0.68
N ILE A 583 3.29 21.35 0.02
CA ILE A 583 3.64 21.79 1.37
C ILE A 583 4.91 22.63 1.28
N LEU A 584 4.92 23.79 1.93
CA LEU A 584 5.98 24.78 1.85
C LEU A 584 6.69 24.87 3.21
N SER A 585 8.00 24.65 3.24
CA SER A 585 8.80 24.71 4.46
C SER A 585 10.13 25.41 4.26
N GLU A 586 10.80 25.77 5.36
CA GLU A 586 12.18 26.26 5.31
C GLU A 586 13.11 25.27 4.58
N PHE A 587 14.03 25.79 3.76
CA PHE A 587 15.03 24.97 3.07
C PHE A 587 16.23 24.67 3.97
N MET A 588 16.59 23.40 4.07
CA MET A 588 17.66 22.91 4.94
C MET A 588 18.95 22.74 4.16
N VAL A 589 19.84 23.74 4.29
CA VAL A 589 21.00 23.91 3.40
C VAL A 589 22.03 22.78 3.47
N ASN A 590 22.11 22.05 4.58
CA ASN A 590 23.04 20.94 4.76
C ASN A 590 22.43 19.56 4.44
N GLY A 591 21.21 19.49 3.87
CA GLY A 591 20.59 18.24 3.43
C GLY A 591 20.04 17.39 4.58
N SER A 592 19.97 16.06 4.38
CA SER A 592 19.48 15.11 5.38
C SER A 592 20.61 14.41 6.13
N LEU A 593 20.35 13.93 7.35
CA LEU A 593 21.29 13.10 8.12
C LEU A 593 21.70 11.84 7.33
N TYR A 594 20.79 11.28 6.52
CA TYR A 594 21.11 10.13 5.64
C TYR A 594 22.28 10.43 4.70
N ASP A 595 22.29 11.61 4.05
CA ASP A 595 23.36 12.00 3.11
C ASP A 595 24.73 12.10 3.81
N HIS A 596 24.75 12.53 5.08
CA HIS A 596 25.96 12.71 5.89
C HIS A 596 26.50 11.41 6.52
N LEU A 597 25.65 10.41 6.72
CA LEU A 597 26.06 9.09 7.23
C LEU A 597 26.44 8.15 6.07
N HIS A 598 25.66 8.16 4.98
CA HIS A 598 25.68 7.11 3.96
C HIS A 598 26.20 7.56 2.58
N GLY A 599 26.45 8.86 2.39
CA GLY A 599 26.80 9.47 1.11
C GLY A 599 25.57 9.70 0.22
N SER A 600 25.61 10.79 -0.57
CA SER A 600 24.51 11.16 -1.46
C SER A 600 24.67 10.58 -2.87
N HIS A 601 23.55 10.19 -3.49
CA HIS A 601 23.50 9.78 -4.89
C HIS A 601 23.41 10.95 -5.89
N HIS A 602 23.14 12.19 -5.44
CA HIS A 602 22.87 13.34 -6.32
C HIS A 602 23.47 14.66 -5.77
N THR A 603 24.76 14.90 -6.00
CA THR A 603 25.44 16.13 -5.57
C THR A 603 25.35 17.27 -6.60
N PHE A 604 24.28 18.07 -6.56
CA PHE A 604 24.19 19.36 -7.28
C PHE A 604 24.85 20.52 -6.50
N SER A 605 26.09 20.33 -6.04
CA SER A 605 26.99 21.41 -5.60
C SER A 605 28.42 20.90 -5.47
N GLY A 606 29.36 21.46 -6.25
CA GLY A 606 30.77 21.08 -6.23
C GLY A 606 31.57 21.64 -5.05
N ASN A 607 30.97 21.78 -3.86
CA ASN A 607 31.58 22.48 -2.72
C ASN A 607 31.29 21.88 -1.33
N SER A 608 30.71 20.67 -1.26
CA SER A 608 30.72 19.90 -0.01
C SER A 608 32.13 19.33 0.24
N THR A 609 32.90 19.99 1.11
CA THR A 609 34.14 19.40 1.63
C THR A 609 33.81 18.08 2.31
N GLY A 610 34.44 16.98 1.88
CA GLY A 610 34.12 15.61 2.29
C GLY A 610 34.52 15.28 3.74
N VAL A 611 33.89 15.93 4.70
CA VAL A 611 34.11 15.80 6.14
C VAL A 611 32.80 15.32 6.78
N GLY A 612 32.72 14.02 7.05
CA GLY A 612 31.58 13.43 7.76
C GLY A 612 31.42 14.02 9.17
N LEU A 613 30.18 14.03 9.68
CA LEU A 613 29.84 14.67 10.95
C LEU A 613 30.69 14.14 12.11
N SER A 614 31.26 15.07 12.89
CA SER A 614 31.92 14.76 14.16
C SER A 614 30.92 14.21 15.18
N TRP A 615 31.41 13.53 16.22
CA TRP A 615 30.54 13.03 17.29
C TRP A 615 29.72 14.14 17.94
N GLN A 616 30.33 15.30 18.19
CA GLN A 616 29.64 16.46 18.77
C GLN A 616 28.42 16.90 17.93
N GLN A 617 28.54 16.87 16.59
CA GLN A 617 27.42 17.16 15.67
C GLN A 617 26.40 16.01 15.66
N ARG A 618 26.86 14.76 15.59
CA ARG A 618 26.02 13.56 15.61
C ARG A 618 25.15 13.45 16.88
N PHE A 619 25.74 13.72 18.04
CA PHE A 619 25.05 13.74 19.33
C PHE A 619 24.09 14.92 19.45
N LYS A 620 24.49 16.11 18.98
CA LYS A 620 23.62 17.30 18.87
C LYS A 620 22.39 17.01 18.02
N VAL A 621 22.56 16.28 16.91
CA VAL A 621 21.47 15.81 16.05
C VAL A 621 20.55 14.83 16.79
N ALA A 622 21.10 13.79 17.44
CA ALA A 622 20.32 12.84 18.22
C ALA A 622 19.46 13.52 19.31
N LEU A 623 20.06 14.42 20.10
CA LEU A 623 19.35 15.17 21.14
C LEU A 623 18.31 16.14 20.57
N GLY A 624 18.60 16.81 19.46
CA GLY A 624 17.66 17.70 18.78
C GLY A 624 16.43 16.96 18.25
N THR A 625 16.62 15.82 17.58
CA THR A 625 15.51 14.95 17.15
C THR A 625 14.73 14.38 18.34
N ALA A 626 15.40 14.00 19.43
CA ALA A 626 14.71 13.54 20.64
C ALA A 626 13.80 14.62 21.24
N ARG A 627 14.28 15.86 21.33
CA ARG A 627 13.49 17.03 21.81
C ARG A 627 12.32 17.34 20.87
N ALA A 628 12.53 17.29 19.56
CA ALA A 628 11.46 17.48 18.57
C ALA A 628 10.33 16.45 18.74
N LEU A 629 10.68 15.18 18.93
CA LEU A 629 9.71 14.11 19.19
C LEU A 629 9.02 14.26 20.56
N ALA A 630 9.75 14.61 21.62
CA ALA A 630 9.18 14.86 22.94
C ALA A 630 8.12 15.97 22.91
N TYR A 631 8.38 17.07 22.19
CA TYR A 631 7.41 18.15 21.98
C TYR A 631 6.15 17.68 21.23
N LEU A 632 6.30 16.91 20.15
CA LEU A 632 5.18 16.34 19.39
C LEU A 632 4.33 15.35 20.22
N HIS A 633 4.99 14.54 21.07
CA HIS A 633 4.34 13.52 21.89
C HIS A 633 3.69 14.07 23.16
N HIS A 634 4.32 15.03 23.84
CA HIS A 634 3.96 15.39 25.22
C HIS A 634 3.39 16.79 25.36
N ASP A 635 3.84 17.76 24.57
CA ASP A 635 3.42 19.16 24.66
C ASP A 635 2.26 19.50 23.72
N CYS A 636 2.20 18.86 22.54
CA CYS A 636 1.12 19.06 21.57
C CYS A 636 -0.24 18.54 22.08
N ARG A 637 -1.32 19.29 21.80
CA ARG A 637 -2.70 18.92 22.14
C ARG A 637 -3.61 19.21 20.93
N PRO A 638 -4.15 18.18 20.23
CA PRO A 638 -3.92 16.74 20.44
C PRO A 638 -2.45 16.32 20.24
N GLN A 639 -2.10 15.14 20.75
CA GLN A 639 -0.78 14.53 20.53
C GLN A 639 -0.53 14.33 19.03
N VAL A 640 0.67 14.67 18.56
CA VAL A 640 1.08 14.47 17.16
C VAL A 640 2.03 13.28 17.08
N LEU A 641 1.65 12.28 16.30
CA LEU A 641 2.50 11.12 15.99
C LEU A 641 3.11 11.30 14.59
N HIS A 642 4.36 10.88 14.42
CA HIS A 642 5.12 11.08 13.18
C HIS A 642 4.97 9.89 12.23
N LEU A 643 5.15 8.68 12.75
CA LEU A 643 4.99 7.39 12.08
C LEU A 643 5.88 7.18 10.82
N ASN A 644 6.87 8.05 10.62
CA ASN A 644 7.78 8.06 9.47
C ASN A 644 9.16 8.65 9.86
N ILE A 645 9.66 8.30 11.05
CA ILE A 645 10.98 8.69 11.54
C ILE A 645 12.06 7.85 10.84
N LYS A 646 13.04 8.53 10.24
CA LYS A 646 14.21 7.95 9.55
C LYS A 646 15.27 9.01 9.32
N SER A 647 16.54 8.61 9.12
CA SER A 647 17.64 9.57 8.91
C SER A 647 17.46 10.47 7.67
N SER A 648 16.66 10.06 6.67
CA SER A 648 16.34 10.93 5.52
C SER A 648 15.32 12.04 5.83
N ASN A 649 14.61 11.97 6.95
CA ASN A 649 13.58 12.93 7.37
C ASN A 649 14.09 13.83 8.52
N ILE A 650 15.33 13.62 8.95
CA ILE A 650 16.05 14.49 9.89
C ILE A 650 16.95 15.37 9.04
N MET A 651 16.54 16.63 8.88
CA MET A 651 17.26 17.61 8.08
C MET A 651 18.26 18.38 8.93
N LEU A 652 19.26 18.99 8.29
CA LEU A 652 20.31 19.76 8.96
C LEU A 652 20.30 21.22 8.49
N ASP A 653 20.24 22.14 9.46
CA ASP A 653 20.39 23.58 9.19
C ASP A 653 21.86 23.99 9.04
N LYS A 654 22.10 25.28 8.80
CA LYS A 654 23.44 25.86 8.61
C LYS A 654 24.37 25.73 9.84
N GLU A 655 23.85 25.58 11.05
CA GLU A 655 24.62 25.30 12.27
C GLU A 655 24.71 23.80 12.60
N TYR A 656 24.23 22.93 11.72
CA TYR A 656 24.10 21.49 11.93
C TYR A 656 23.24 21.16 13.17
N GLU A 657 22.18 21.93 13.44
CA GLU A 657 21.08 21.46 14.31
C GLU A 657 20.23 20.43 13.58
N ALA A 658 19.67 19.47 14.32
CA ALA A 658 18.62 18.60 13.80
C ALA A 658 17.30 19.37 13.65
N LYS A 659 16.69 19.22 12.48
CA LYS A 659 15.42 19.78 12.07
C LYS A 659 14.55 18.65 11.53
N LEU A 660 13.63 18.15 12.34
CA LEU A 660 12.76 17.02 11.97
C LEU A 660 11.67 17.49 10.99
N SER A 661 11.57 16.84 9.83
CA SER A 661 10.60 17.12 8.76
C SER A 661 9.54 16.02 8.67
N ASP A 662 8.52 16.19 7.81
CA ASP A 662 7.44 15.22 7.55
C ASP A 662 6.55 14.85 8.77
N TYR A 663 6.63 15.61 9.87
CA TYR A 663 5.78 15.39 11.05
C TYR A 663 4.30 15.71 10.76
N GLY A 664 3.40 15.00 11.43
CA GLY A 664 1.95 15.15 11.26
C GLY A 664 1.37 14.47 10.02
N PHE A 665 2.19 13.94 9.10
CA PHE A 665 1.70 13.29 7.88
C PHE A 665 1.06 11.90 8.12
N GLY A 666 0.90 11.45 9.37
CA GLY A 666 0.29 10.16 9.73
C GLY A 666 -1.09 9.88 9.12
N LYS A 667 -1.91 10.92 8.87
CA LYS A 667 -3.22 10.81 8.18
C LYS A 667 -3.10 10.88 6.64
N LEU A 668 -2.05 11.53 6.13
CA LEU A 668 -1.77 11.70 4.70
C LEU A 668 -1.04 10.48 4.11
N LEU A 669 -0.28 9.77 4.95
CA LEU A 669 0.34 8.49 4.66
C LEU A 669 -0.71 7.40 4.37
N PRO A 670 -0.41 6.41 3.52
CA PRO A 670 -1.26 5.26 3.33
C PRO A 670 -1.30 4.39 4.60
N ILE A 671 -2.40 4.51 5.36
CA ILE A 671 -2.73 3.56 6.44
C ILE A 671 -2.65 2.13 5.89
N LEU A 672 -2.01 1.23 6.63
CA LEU A 672 -1.30 0.05 6.13
C LEU A 672 -2.10 -1.01 5.32
N GLY A 673 -3.41 -0.86 5.17
CA GLY A 673 -4.25 -1.69 4.28
C GLY A 673 -4.17 -1.35 2.78
N SER A 674 -3.34 -0.40 2.34
CA SER A 674 -3.19 -0.06 0.91
C SER A 674 -1.78 0.44 0.54
N TYR A 675 -0.74 -0.33 0.86
CA TYR A 675 0.59 -0.05 0.31
C TYR A 675 0.63 -0.42 -1.17
N GLU A 676 1.08 0.50 -2.02
CA GLU A 676 1.72 0.10 -3.28
C GLU A 676 3.14 -0.37 -2.94
N LEU A 677 3.45 -1.63 -3.20
CA LEU A 677 4.69 -2.29 -2.77
C LEU A 677 5.97 -1.82 -3.51
N SER A 678 5.91 -0.69 -4.22
CA SER A 678 6.96 -0.20 -5.11
C SER A 678 8.13 0.50 -4.41
N ARG A 679 7.91 1.10 -3.22
CA ARG A 679 8.90 1.96 -2.52
C ARG A 679 9.34 1.42 -1.14
N LEU A 680 9.13 0.13 -0.84
CA LEU A 680 9.32 -0.44 0.50
C LEU A 680 10.75 -0.35 1.08
N HIS A 681 11.77 -0.43 0.21
CA HIS A 681 13.12 -0.87 0.58
C HIS A 681 13.84 0.02 1.62
N ALA A 682 13.48 1.31 1.71
CA ALA A 682 14.09 2.27 2.63
C ALA A 682 13.38 2.40 3.98
N ALA A 683 12.23 1.73 4.18
CA ALA A 683 11.41 1.87 5.38
C ALA A 683 11.53 0.69 6.37
N ILE A 684 11.82 -0.52 5.88
CA ILE A 684 11.65 -1.78 6.63
C ILE A 684 12.47 -1.83 7.93
N GLY A 685 13.69 -1.27 7.93
CA GLY A 685 14.53 -1.20 9.12
C GLY A 685 14.06 -0.25 10.21
N TYR A 686 13.16 0.70 9.90
CA TYR A 686 12.61 1.67 10.86
C TYR A 686 11.22 1.29 11.39
N ILE A 687 10.43 0.56 10.60
CA ILE A 687 9.03 0.25 10.93
C ILE A 687 8.97 -0.49 12.27
N ALA A 688 8.25 0.10 13.23
CA ALA A 688 8.07 -0.51 14.53
C ALA A 688 7.29 -1.84 14.40
N PRO A 689 7.66 -2.90 15.17
CA PRO A 689 7.05 -4.22 15.09
C PRO A 689 5.51 -4.19 15.14
N GLU A 690 4.92 -3.39 16.04
CA GLU A 690 3.47 -3.23 16.18
C GLU A 690 2.82 -2.34 15.10
N LEU A 691 3.57 -1.43 14.46
CA LEU A 691 3.07 -0.63 13.32
C LEU A 691 2.76 -1.51 12.11
N ALA A 692 3.30 -2.72 12.08
CA ALA A 692 3.04 -3.68 11.03
C ALA A 692 1.61 -4.27 11.14
N SER A 693 1.05 -4.39 12.34
CA SER A 693 -0.16 -5.18 12.64
C SER A 693 -1.45 -4.72 11.92
N PRO A 694 -2.32 -5.64 11.42
CA PRO A 694 -3.67 -5.31 10.96
C PRO A 694 -4.59 -4.78 12.07
N SER A 695 -4.25 -5.00 13.35
CA SER A 695 -4.96 -4.38 14.49
C SER A 695 -4.71 -2.87 14.62
N LEU A 696 -3.69 -2.37 13.91
CA LEU A 696 -3.38 -0.95 13.70
C LEU A 696 -3.20 -0.12 14.99
N ARG A 697 -2.64 -0.72 16.05
CA ARG A 697 -2.41 -0.08 17.35
C ARG A 697 -1.08 0.68 17.42
N TYR A 698 -0.94 1.73 16.61
CA TYR A 698 0.21 2.64 16.67
C TYR A 698 0.14 3.60 17.88
N SER A 699 1.30 4.04 18.39
CA SER A 699 1.38 5.07 19.44
C SER A 699 2.69 5.86 19.38
N ASP A 700 2.91 6.77 20.33
CA ASP A 700 4.20 7.41 20.63
C ASP A 700 5.39 6.41 20.62
N LYS A 701 5.16 5.20 21.13
CA LYS A 701 6.17 4.13 21.21
C LYS A 701 6.63 3.63 19.84
N SER A 702 5.83 3.81 18.79
CA SER A 702 6.21 3.45 17.43
C SER A 702 7.23 4.44 16.84
N ASP A 703 7.13 5.72 17.20
CA ASP A 703 8.15 6.73 16.91
C ASP A 703 9.41 6.50 17.76
N VAL A 704 9.27 6.11 19.05
CA VAL A 704 10.41 5.76 19.92
C VAL A 704 11.26 4.63 19.30
N PHE A 705 10.62 3.57 18.77
CA PHE A 705 11.35 2.49 18.08
C PHE A 705 12.13 3.03 16.87
N SER A 706 11.43 3.77 16.01
CA SER A 706 12.00 4.33 14.78
C SER A 706 13.17 5.29 15.08
N PHE A 707 13.08 6.08 16.15
CA PHE A 707 14.16 6.93 16.66
C PHE A 707 15.32 6.10 17.25
N GLY A 708 15.03 5.00 17.94
CA GLY A 708 16.04 4.08 18.43
C GLY A 708 16.93 3.51 17.31
N VAL A 709 16.35 3.21 16.14
CA VAL A 709 17.10 2.80 14.94
C VAL A 709 18.03 3.92 14.46
N VAL A 710 17.55 5.17 14.44
CA VAL A 710 18.38 6.34 14.09
C VAL A 710 19.56 6.51 15.07
N LEU A 711 19.39 6.27 16.36
CA LEU A 711 20.52 6.28 17.31
C LEU A 711 21.62 5.27 16.93
N LEU A 712 21.23 4.09 16.43
CA LEU A 712 22.18 3.07 15.98
C LEU A 712 22.87 3.47 14.67
N GLU A 713 22.16 4.05 13.70
CA GLU A 713 22.78 4.63 12.49
C GLU A 713 23.81 5.71 12.85
N ILE A 714 23.45 6.62 13.75
CA ILE A 714 24.28 7.77 14.14
C ILE A 714 25.63 7.30 14.71
N VAL A 715 25.64 6.30 15.59
CA VAL A 715 26.88 5.77 16.19
C VAL A 715 27.69 4.90 15.21
N THR A 716 27.02 4.07 14.41
CA THR A 716 27.69 3.03 13.60
C THR A 716 28.04 3.46 12.17
N GLY A 717 27.39 4.48 11.62
CA GLY A 717 27.51 4.86 10.21
C GLY A 717 26.94 3.83 9.23
N ARG A 718 26.24 2.80 9.72
CA ARG A 718 25.67 1.70 8.92
C ARG A 718 24.20 1.95 8.63
N LYS A 719 23.72 1.44 7.50
CA LYS A 719 22.30 1.52 7.11
C LYS A 719 21.45 0.61 8.02
N PRO A 720 20.17 0.96 8.30
CA PRO A 720 19.28 0.14 9.14
C PRO A 720 19.10 -1.30 8.65
N VAL A 721 19.14 -1.46 7.33
CA VAL A 721 19.26 -2.73 6.61
C VAL A 721 20.42 -2.54 5.65
N ASP A 722 21.40 -3.43 5.72
CA ASP A 722 22.57 -3.46 4.82
C ASP A 722 22.67 -4.83 4.14
N SER A 723 23.11 -4.88 2.89
CA SER A 723 23.22 -6.12 2.10
C SER A 723 24.62 -6.25 1.50
N PRO A 724 25.63 -6.62 2.33
CA PRO A 724 27.04 -6.70 1.93
C PRO A 724 27.33 -7.96 1.08
N GLY A 725 26.66 -8.08 -0.07
CA GLY A 725 26.79 -9.19 -1.00
C GLY A 725 25.54 -10.07 -1.14
N VAL A 726 25.68 -11.14 -1.93
CA VAL A 726 24.60 -11.78 -2.70
C VAL A 726 23.67 -12.72 -1.90
N ALA A 727 23.77 -12.76 -0.55
CA ALA A 727 23.19 -13.85 0.25
C ALA A 727 22.44 -13.48 1.55
N THR A 728 22.68 -12.31 2.16
CA THR A 728 22.06 -11.96 3.47
C THR A 728 21.88 -10.46 3.65
N ALA A 729 20.65 -10.02 3.91
CA ALA A 729 20.38 -8.74 4.55
C ALA A 729 20.76 -8.81 6.04
N VAL A 730 21.36 -7.73 6.56
CA VAL A 730 21.74 -7.57 7.97
C VAL A 730 20.94 -6.42 8.57
N VAL A 731 20.14 -6.72 9.59
CA VAL A 731 19.38 -5.70 10.35
C VAL A 731 20.28 -5.09 11.41
N LEU A 732 20.45 -3.77 11.36
CA LEU A 732 21.43 -3.03 12.18
C LEU A 732 21.25 -3.24 13.69
N ARG A 733 19.98 -3.27 14.15
CA ARG A 733 19.63 -3.50 15.56
C ARG A 733 20.22 -4.81 16.08
N ASP A 734 20.07 -5.89 15.33
CA ASP A 734 20.41 -7.22 15.80
C ASP A 734 21.92 -7.47 15.66
N TYR A 735 22.57 -6.88 14.66
CA TYR A 735 24.04 -6.75 14.58
C TYR A 735 24.63 -6.01 15.80
N VAL A 736 24.08 -4.86 16.18
CA VAL A 736 24.52 -4.10 17.38
C VAL A 736 24.28 -4.87 18.67
N ARG A 737 23.18 -5.62 18.78
CA ARG A 737 22.88 -6.42 19.98
C ARG A 737 23.96 -7.49 20.21
N VAL A 738 24.28 -8.28 19.19
CA VAL A 738 25.30 -9.34 19.28
C VAL A 738 26.66 -8.76 19.69
N ILE A 739 27.10 -7.67 19.07
CA ILE A 739 28.38 -7.03 19.39
C ILE A 739 28.43 -6.42 20.82
N LEU A 740 27.29 -5.97 21.36
CA LEU A 740 27.20 -5.52 22.75
C LEU A 740 27.19 -6.69 23.76
N GLU A 741 26.73 -7.87 23.36
CA GLU A 741 26.73 -9.10 24.17
C GLU A 741 28.11 -9.79 24.12
N ASP A 742 28.77 -9.82 22.97
CA ASP A 742 30.14 -10.33 22.77
C ASP A 742 31.24 -9.43 23.37
N GLY A 743 30.90 -8.19 23.76
CA GLY A 743 31.81 -7.23 24.38
C GLY A 743 32.74 -6.49 23.39
N THR A 744 32.58 -6.69 22.08
CA THR A 744 33.41 -6.12 21.00
C THR A 744 32.94 -4.73 20.53
N VAL A 745 32.27 -3.96 21.41
CA VAL A 745 31.45 -2.80 21.03
C VAL A 745 32.17 -1.74 20.18
N SER A 746 33.47 -1.51 20.36
CA SER A 746 34.21 -0.53 19.55
C SER A 746 34.33 -0.91 18.06
N ASP A 747 34.15 -2.18 17.68
CA ASP A 747 34.18 -2.61 16.27
C ASP A 747 32.95 -2.17 15.45
N CYS A 748 31.84 -1.80 16.10
CA CYS A 748 30.65 -1.30 15.41
C CYS A 748 30.64 0.23 15.21
N PHE A 749 31.55 0.99 15.84
CA PHE A 749 31.62 2.45 15.73
C PHE A 749 32.02 2.91 14.32
N ASP A 750 31.46 4.03 13.87
CA ASP A 750 31.83 4.64 12.59
C ASP A 750 33.29 5.13 12.59
N ARG A 751 34.15 4.45 11.82
CA ARG A 751 35.58 4.75 11.69
C ARG A 751 35.89 6.09 11.02
N SER A 752 34.91 6.76 10.41
CA SER A 752 35.05 8.12 9.89
C SER A 752 34.81 9.20 10.97
N MET A 753 34.14 8.85 12.07
CA MET A 753 33.76 9.76 13.13
C MET A 753 34.97 10.29 13.90
N ARG A 754 34.93 11.56 14.30
CA ARG A 754 36.00 12.24 15.04
C ARG A 754 35.48 12.89 16.32
N GLY A 755 36.35 12.95 17.33
CA GLY A 755 36.06 13.62 18.61
C GLY A 755 35.02 12.89 19.47
N PHE A 756 35.01 11.56 19.42
CA PHE A 756 34.11 10.73 20.23
C PHE A 756 34.73 10.31 21.57
N VAL A 757 33.87 10.06 22.55
CA VAL A 757 34.21 9.40 23.81
C VAL A 757 33.48 8.06 23.83
N GLU A 758 34.21 6.94 23.87
CA GLU A 758 33.60 5.59 23.72
C GLU A 758 32.47 5.33 24.71
N ALA A 759 32.60 5.82 25.96
CA ALA A 759 31.57 5.67 26.98
C ALA A 759 30.22 6.32 26.59
N GLU A 760 30.24 7.46 25.89
CA GLU A 760 29.02 8.11 25.37
C GLU A 760 28.40 7.28 24.25
N LEU A 761 29.21 6.74 23.33
CA LEU A 761 28.74 5.90 22.22
C LEU A 761 28.09 4.61 22.74
N VAL A 762 28.70 3.95 23.73
CA VAL A 762 28.14 2.76 24.39
C VAL A 762 26.82 3.08 25.09
N GLN A 763 26.68 4.26 25.73
CA GLN A 763 25.42 4.68 26.35
C GLN A 763 24.33 4.95 25.29
N VAL A 764 24.67 5.61 24.18
CA VAL A 764 23.73 5.89 23.08
C VAL A 764 23.31 4.61 22.34
N LEU A 765 24.20 3.64 22.13
CA LEU A 765 23.83 2.32 21.56
C LEU A 765 22.88 1.55 22.50
N LYS A 766 23.15 1.56 23.81
CA LYS A 766 22.27 0.94 24.81
C LYS A 766 20.88 1.59 24.83
N LEU A 767 20.82 2.92 24.74
CA LEU A 767 19.55 3.64 24.58
C LEU A 767 18.83 3.27 23.27
N GLY A 768 19.56 3.16 22.16
CA GLY A 768 19.02 2.70 20.87
C GLY A 768 18.42 1.29 20.91
N LEU A 769 19.08 0.34 21.57
CA LEU A 769 18.55 -1.02 21.80
C LEU A 769 17.32 -1.04 22.71
N VAL A 770 17.31 -0.23 23.77
CA VAL A 770 16.16 -0.08 24.68
C VAL A 770 14.96 0.54 23.96
N CYS A 771 15.19 1.58 23.14
CA CYS A 771 14.15 2.19 22.30
C CYS A 771 13.63 1.21 21.23
N THR A 772 14.49 0.34 20.68
CA THR A 772 14.11 -0.69 19.68
C THR A 772 13.65 -2.03 20.28
N SER A 773 13.21 -2.03 21.55
CA SER A 773 12.56 -3.19 22.16
C SER A 773 11.32 -3.62 21.36
N ASN A 774 11.13 -4.93 21.15
CA ASN A 774 9.95 -5.44 20.43
C ASN A 774 8.63 -5.11 21.16
N THR A 775 8.64 -5.01 22.49
CA THR A 775 7.45 -4.72 23.30
C THR A 775 7.31 -3.20 23.54
N PRO A 776 6.23 -2.53 23.08
CA PRO A 776 6.08 -1.08 23.20
C PRO A 776 6.14 -0.53 24.63
N SER A 777 5.64 -1.28 25.62
CA SER A 777 5.70 -0.91 27.04
C SER A 777 7.10 -1.04 27.66
N GLY A 778 8.03 -1.73 27.01
CA GLY A 778 9.44 -1.80 27.39
C GLY A 778 10.30 -0.67 26.82
N ARG A 779 9.71 0.23 26.02
CA ARG A 779 10.39 1.40 25.45
C ARG A 779 10.14 2.62 26.35
N PRO A 780 11.13 3.50 26.57
CA PRO A 780 10.94 4.77 27.28
C PRO A 780 9.96 5.69 26.54
N ASN A 781 9.50 6.76 27.18
CA ASN A 781 8.83 7.88 26.51
C ASN A 781 9.88 8.91 26.03
N MET A 782 9.53 9.77 25.08
CA MET A 782 10.54 10.67 24.50
C MET A 782 11.10 11.74 25.45
N ALA A 783 10.41 12.08 26.55
CA ALA A 783 10.98 12.95 27.58
C ALA A 783 12.05 12.22 28.42
N GLU A 784 11.83 10.94 28.75
CA GLU A 784 12.85 10.08 29.39
C GLU A 784 14.09 9.91 28.47
N VAL A 785 13.88 9.78 27.16
CA VAL A 785 14.96 9.71 26.16
C VAL A 785 15.77 11.01 26.11
N VAL A 786 15.11 12.17 26.12
CA VAL A 786 15.79 13.48 26.20
C VAL A 786 16.59 13.60 27.51
N GLN A 787 15.98 13.29 28.66
CA GLN A 787 16.65 13.34 29.95
C GLN A 787 17.87 12.41 30.00
N TYR A 788 17.76 11.19 29.45
CA TYR A 788 18.89 10.28 29.37
C TYR A 788 20.02 10.87 28.54
N LEU A 789 19.74 11.35 27.31
CA LEU A 789 20.75 11.99 26.45
C LEU A 789 21.38 13.23 27.10
N GLU A 790 20.63 14.01 27.88
CA GLU A 790 21.19 15.13 28.63
C GLU A 790 22.12 14.66 29.78
N THR A 791 21.81 13.53 30.43
CA THR A 791 22.71 12.92 31.42
C THR A 791 23.98 12.32 30.83
N VAL A 792 23.94 11.69 29.64
CA VAL A 792 25.14 11.13 28.96
C VAL A 792 26.26 12.18 28.88
N ARG A 793 25.89 13.44 28.60
CA ARG A 793 26.82 14.55 28.38
C ARG A 793 27.17 15.35 29.64
N THR A 794 26.64 15.01 30.81
CA THR A 794 27.00 15.64 32.11
C THR A 794 27.99 14.81 32.94
N TYR A 795 28.40 13.64 32.46
CA TYR A 795 29.40 12.77 33.10
C TYR A 795 30.68 12.58 32.26
N SER A 796 30.94 13.50 31.32
CA SER A 796 32.06 13.51 30.36
C SER A 796 33.02 14.67 30.59
#